data_AF-Q05X30-F1
#
_entry.id   AF-Q05X30-F1
#
_cell.length_a   1.000
_cell.length_b   1.000
_cell.length_c   1.000
_cell.angle_alpha   90.00
_cell.angle_beta   90.00
_cell.angle_gamma   90.00
#
_symmetry.space_group_name_H-M   'P 1'
#
loop_
_entity.id
_entity.type
_entity.pdbx_description
1 polymer ?
#
loop_
_entity_poly.entity_id
_entity_poly.type
_entity_poly.pdbx_seq_one_letter_code
_entity_poly.pdbx_strand_id
1 'polypeptide(L)'
;MDLTTWFAPYLLPDDQGFDTAALLRDHASDLLGSSVLSGLSAEELQLVDACLHAVIWGYPLEETYRLRVLNTALQAPINTLFKPSYAANWLNKSSSPAPDSSVLYVTGWLDLAEEQVLHTPSNASDHYYVWAILDSNINTVGSIGPRTQTERERDDGAYYLLCGPSSPHYTSADWTTTIKTADGETSVRIIKVDTPYAWMTARFATNTLSAAALEETRRFINGNPAQEGSGFQLGSLRDFQKSGSVDYTAPVTQSQSDQRMEDRYGSVPTLARVFFEQLGQSLLDNPIPSLRTSAVDRPIPDRAVWLGNQNKVQQAVGGTDHIPESDYQPGSALTDERLTRLNARFAPIGLDLSSGFSMPTDWSARDVLVFQKAYAFSQALLSEATNAIASGDKNTNYWHISNLNIGVYPNAWENWLVRTGVAIDGGAANIPNDGVYPTSQKDHEGNTLRSTYNYTITLPPLTRIDGETVYAPANGFWSYTIYQPDPGNAYQPFLIENAISNQHFTRIDASATLRGDGWLSTRKPGNWNDGTALGTALVTGADVGTSGLSASTTYYVSDSKTDPLDDRRLLIKLSDTYTPDYNWLGRSGTAGVPVGGEGSPGTSVSLSGSRGTTVRFGWIQPVAQLGSAQLDDLETNADGEIVLQLRANQPRTALSNWLPTPNEGYVGDAYNFQVMARYYEPTWADETTVLASSGDQQYLPPAIERTSLHRIALWEDLDQAGIALLEERLGTTSVDPFAKTDRFDADAVGALLDLRWADGALEGTNWTLSYSYRRDAAYTNQLFFYVVDDVTGTVGALRPGDSGYLGAALAQRINANDPIVNAVDRSTLKGSLQLDGGRIYMPLVMTEAGQTILPNARSSFNYAHFSVEGMKAFAFEDLFQGGDHDHDDGLFSVTGLTPVG
;
A
#
# COMPACT_ATOMS: atom_id res chain seq x y z
N MET A 1 7.36 -8.53 17.07
CA MET A 1 6.17 -9.31 17.53
C MET A 1 5.39 -9.82 16.32
N ASP A 2 4.85 -11.04 16.37
CA ASP A 2 3.99 -11.64 15.33
C ASP A 2 2.60 -12.05 15.88
N LEU A 3 1.70 -12.51 15.00
CA LEU A 3 0.34 -12.96 15.38
C LEU A 3 0.37 -14.09 16.41
N THR A 4 1.30 -15.03 16.26
CA THR A 4 1.51 -16.14 17.20
C THR A 4 1.81 -15.63 18.61
N THR A 5 2.70 -14.64 18.71
CA THR A 5 3.07 -13.99 19.97
C THR A 5 1.90 -13.20 20.57
N TRP A 6 1.10 -12.51 19.74
CA TRP A 6 -0.09 -11.78 20.21
C TRP A 6 -1.13 -12.74 20.81
N PHE A 7 -1.39 -13.87 20.15
CA PHE A 7 -2.34 -14.88 20.62
C PHE A 7 -1.78 -15.84 21.68
N ALA A 8 -0.47 -15.82 21.96
CA ALA A 8 0.17 -16.72 22.93
C ALA A 8 -0.47 -16.78 24.34
N PRO A 9 -1.00 -15.68 24.93
CA PRO A 9 -1.71 -15.74 26.21
C PRO A 9 -3.03 -16.52 26.18
N TYR A 10 -3.60 -16.72 24.98
CA TYR A 10 -4.91 -17.33 24.76
C TYR A 10 -4.83 -18.72 24.09
N LEU A 11 -3.67 -19.11 23.54
CA LEU A 11 -3.45 -20.42 22.93
C LEU A 11 -3.52 -21.55 23.99
N LEU A 12 -4.36 -22.55 23.73
CA LEU A 12 -4.53 -23.73 24.56
C LEU A 12 -3.55 -24.86 24.13
N PRO A 13 -3.04 -25.67 25.07
CA PRO A 13 -2.19 -26.83 24.76
C PRO A 13 -2.87 -27.88 23.86
N ASP A 14 -2.06 -28.79 23.32
CA ASP A 14 -2.52 -30.04 22.69
C ASP A 14 -3.57 -29.86 21.57
N ASP A 15 -3.38 -28.87 20.68
CA ASP A 15 -4.26 -28.61 19.52
C ASP A 15 -5.70 -28.19 19.90
N GLN A 16 -5.90 -27.68 21.13
CA GLN A 16 -7.22 -27.32 21.66
C GLN A 16 -7.71 -25.90 21.32
N GLY A 17 -6.97 -25.13 20.52
CA GLY A 17 -7.43 -23.82 20.04
C GLY A 17 -7.18 -22.69 21.03
N PHE A 18 -8.21 -21.91 21.34
CA PHE A 18 -8.11 -20.66 22.11
C PHE A 18 -9.00 -20.68 23.37
N ASP A 19 -8.56 -20.02 24.43
CA ASP A 19 -9.44 -19.63 25.55
C ASP A 19 -10.36 -18.49 25.08
N THR A 20 -11.44 -18.86 24.40
CA THR A 20 -12.52 -17.96 23.98
C THR A 20 -13.06 -17.16 25.16
N ALA A 21 -13.09 -17.71 26.37
CA ALA A 21 -13.57 -16.99 27.55
C ALA A 21 -12.58 -15.93 28.03
N ALA A 22 -11.27 -16.11 27.85
CA ALA A 22 -10.27 -15.06 28.06
C ALA A 22 -10.38 -13.96 27.01
N LEU A 23 -10.41 -14.32 25.73
CA LEU A 23 -10.57 -13.35 24.64
C LEU A 23 -11.81 -12.47 24.82
N LEU A 24 -12.95 -13.06 25.23
CA LEU A 24 -14.16 -12.30 25.53
C LEU A 24 -14.05 -11.38 26.76
N ARG A 25 -13.33 -11.80 27.82
CA ARG A 25 -13.13 -10.97 29.01
C ARG A 25 -12.25 -9.77 28.73
N ASP A 26 -11.23 -9.97 27.89
CA ASP A 26 -10.14 -9.02 27.75
C ASP A 26 -10.39 -8.02 26.59
N HIS A 27 -11.19 -8.38 25.56
CA HIS A 27 -11.37 -7.56 24.35
C HIS A 27 -12.82 -7.22 23.97
N ALA A 28 -13.84 -7.98 24.41
CA ALA A 28 -15.18 -7.86 23.81
C ALA A 28 -15.95 -6.57 24.16
N SER A 29 -15.64 -5.92 25.29
CA SER A 29 -16.21 -4.61 25.63
C SER A 29 -15.73 -3.53 24.66
N ASP A 30 -14.44 -3.57 24.35
CA ASP A 30 -13.71 -2.48 23.71
C ASP A 30 -13.90 -2.53 22.19
N LEU A 31 -13.94 -3.74 21.63
CA LEU A 31 -14.15 -3.97 20.19
C LEU A 31 -15.60 -3.77 19.71
N LEU A 32 -16.61 -3.96 20.56
CA LEU A 32 -18.02 -4.01 20.12
C LEU A 32 -18.99 -3.11 20.90
N GLY A 33 -18.61 -2.56 22.06
CA GLY A 33 -19.48 -1.71 22.88
C GLY A 33 -20.83 -2.35 23.28
N SER A 34 -20.94 -3.69 23.24
CA SER A 34 -22.21 -4.40 23.23
C SER A 34 -22.29 -5.48 24.30
N SER A 35 -23.29 -5.38 25.18
CA SER A 35 -23.52 -6.34 26.28
C SER A 35 -24.05 -7.71 25.82
N VAL A 36 -24.27 -7.95 24.52
CA VAL A 36 -24.80 -9.23 24.01
C VAL A 36 -23.86 -10.41 24.31
N LEU A 37 -22.55 -10.20 24.25
CA LEU A 37 -21.54 -11.23 24.55
C LEU A 37 -21.19 -11.32 26.05
N SER A 38 -21.92 -10.61 26.92
CA SER A 38 -21.78 -10.70 28.37
C SER A 38 -22.88 -11.57 28.98
N GLY A 39 -22.54 -12.35 30.01
CA GLY A 39 -23.51 -13.22 30.70
C GLY A 39 -24.05 -14.37 29.84
N LEU A 40 -23.24 -14.89 28.92
CA LEU A 40 -23.57 -16.04 28.05
C LEU A 40 -23.86 -17.30 28.88
N SER A 41 -24.80 -18.14 28.40
CA SER A 41 -24.94 -19.52 28.89
C SER A 41 -23.76 -20.39 28.45
N ALA A 42 -23.69 -21.64 28.94
CA ALA A 42 -22.65 -22.58 28.50
C ALA A 42 -22.77 -22.92 27.01
N GLU A 43 -24.01 -23.08 26.53
CA GLU A 43 -24.36 -23.34 25.14
C GLU A 43 -24.04 -22.12 24.25
N GLU A 44 -24.34 -20.91 24.73
CA GLU A 44 -24.00 -19.68 24.02
C GLU A 44 -22.49 -19.43 23.96
N LEU A 45 -21.74 -19.76 25.02
CA LEU A 45 -20.29 -19.69 24.99
C LEU A 45 -19.70 -20.71 24.00
N GLN A 46 -20.28 -21.92 23.92
CA GLN A 46 -19.90 -22.93 22.92
C GLN A 46 -20.19 -22.45 21.49
N LEU A 47 -21.30 -21.72 21.27
CA LEU A 47 -21.62 -21.09 20.00
C LEU A 47 -20.58 -20.02 19.60
N VAL A 48 -20.14 -19.17 20.54
CA VAL A 48 -19.09 -18.18 20.29
C VAL A 48 -17.75 -18.85 20.00
N ASP A 49 -17.38 -19.88 20.77
CA ASP A 49 -16.15 -20.66 20.57
C ASP A 49 -16.10 -21.30 19.19
N ALA A 50 -17.16 -22.01 18.80
CA ALA A 50 -17.31 -22.62 17.50
C ALA A 50 -17.21 -21.58 16.36
N CYS A 51 -17.85 -20.41 16.52
CA CYS A 51 -17.81 -19.32 15.55
C CYS A 51 -16.39 -18.75 15.40
N LEU A 52 -15.72 -18.39 16.49
CA LEU A 52 -14.37 -17.82 16.48
C LEU A 52 -13.36 -18.76 15.81
N HIS A 53 -13.35 -20.03 16.24
CA HIS A 53 -12.44 -21.04 15.69
C HIS A 53 -12.74 -21.32 14.21
N ALA A 54 -14.01 -21.31 13.79
CA ALA A 54 -14.38 -21.54 12.40
C ALA A 54 -14.07 -20.34 11.48
N VAL A 55 -14.16 -19.11 11.99
CA VAL A 55 -13.69 -17.91 11.27
C VAL A 55 -12.19 -18.01 11.05
N ILE A 56 -11.40 -18.20 12.11
CA ILE A 56 -9.94 -18.30 12.01
C ILE A 56 -9.53 -19.46 11.09
N TRP A 57 -10.09 -20.65 11.29
CA TRP A 57 -9.73 -21.78 10.44
C TRP A 57 -10.13 -21.60 8.97
N GLY A 58 -11.33 -21.05 8.72
CA GLY A 58 -11.98 -21.03 7.41
C GLY A 58 -11.84 -19.74 6.59
N TYR A 59 -11.36 -18.62 7.15
CA TYR A 59 -11.26 -17.35 6.44
C TYR A 59 -10.58 -17.44 5.06
N PRO A 60 -9.43 -18.12 4.88
CA PRO A 60 -8.80 -18.21 3.56
C PRO A 60 -9.61 -19.03 2.55
N LEU A 61 -10.40 -20.01 3.00
CA LEU A 61 -11.29 -20.79 2.15
C LEU A 61 -12.52 -19.97 1.71
N GLU A 62 -13.06 -19.11 2.58
CA GLU A 62 -14.11 -18.16 2.19
C GLU A 62 -13.58 -17.17 1.16
N GLU A 63 -12.40 -16.60 1.42
CA GLU A 63 -11.77 -15.62 0.55
C GLU A 63 -11.47 -16.19 -0.84
N THR A 64 -10.85 -17.37 -0.94
CA THR A 64 -10.55 -17.96 -2.25
C THR A 64 -11.81 -18.30 -3.03
N TYR A 65 -12.85 -18.82 -2.37
CA TYR A 65 -14.16 -19.02 -3.02
C TYR A 65 -14.74 -17.70 -3.56
N ARG A 66 -14.76 -16.68 -2.70
CA ARG A 66 -15.31 -15.35 -2.97
C ARG A 66 -14.58 -14.66 -4.13
N LEU A 67 -13.25 -14.61 -4.07
CA LEU A 67 -12.40 -14.03 -5.12
C LEU A 67 -12.42 -14.85 -6.42
N ARG A 68 -12.55 -16.18 -6.37
CA ARG A 68 -12.76 -17.01 -7.56
C ARG A 68 -14.07 -16.65 -8.27
N VAL A 69 -15.18 -16.57 -7.54
CA VAL A 69 -16.49 -16.22 -8.12
C VAL A 69 -16.47 -14.79 -8.70
N LEU A 70 -15.86 -13.84 -8.00
CA LEU A 70 -15.71 -12.46 -8.46
C LEU A 70 -14.83 -12.36 -9.72
N ASN A 71 -13.60 -12.86 -9.65
CA ASN A 71 -12.61 -12.68 -10.71
C ASN A 71 -12.96 -13.49 -11.97
N THR A 72 -13.59 -14.66 -11.84
CA THR A 72 -14.03 -15.42 -13.03
C THR A 72 -15.23 -14.80 -13.74
N ALA A 73 -16.00 -13.93 -13.07
CA ALA A 73 -17.05 -13.13 -13.67
C ALA A 73 -16.54 -11.80 -14.26
N LEU A 74 -15.65 -11.10 -13.55
CA LEU A 74 -15.21 -9.75 -13.93
C LEU A 74 -13.91 -9.70 -14.74
N GLN A 75 -12.98 -10.63 -14.52
CA GLN A 75 -11.63 -10.58 -15.11
C GLN A 75 -11.51 -11.56 -16.28
N ALA A 76 -11.04 -12.79 -16.02
CA ALA A 76 -10.86 -13.82 -17.02
C ALA A 76 -11.59 -15.10 -16.57
N PRO A 77 -12.19 -15.88 -17.50
CA PRO A 77 -12.81 -17.16 -17.19
C PRO A 77 -11.86 -18.12 -16.47
N ILE A 78 -12.42 -19.12 -15.79
CA ILE A 78 -11.62 -20.18 -15.18
C ILE A 78 -10.75 -20.91 -16.23
N ASN A 79 -9.57 -21.36 -15.83
CA ASN A 79 -8.50 -21.85 -16.70
C ASN A 79 -8.03 -20.85 -17.78
N THR A 80 -8.22 -19.55 -17.57
CA THR A 80 -7.69 -18.46 -18.42
C THR A 80 -6.86 -17.46 -17.60
N LEU A 81 -5.80 -16.89 -18.19
CA LEU A 81 -4.96 -15.88 -17.55
C LEU A 81 -5.51 -14.46 -17.76
N PHE A 82 -5.76 -13.75 -16.67
CA PHE A 82 -5.94 -12.30 -16.66
C PHE A 82 -4.57 -11.62 -16.61
N LYS A 83 -4.26 -10.82 -17.65
CA LYS A 83 -2.97 -10.18 -17.91
C LYS A 83 -3.16 -8.65 -17.96
N PRO A 84 -3.44 -7.98 -16.83
CA PRO A 84 -3.71 -6.54 -16.81
C PRO A 84 -2.54 -5.74 -17.40
N SER A 85 -2.86 -4.74 -18.23
CA SER A 85 -1.87 -3.87 -18.88
C SER A 85 -1.46 -2.67 -18.00
N TYR A 86 -1.44 -2.85 -16.69
CA TYR A 86 -1.14 -1.81 -15.70
C TYR A 86 -0.47 -2.41 -14.45
N ALA A 87 0.47 -1.66 -13.88
CA ALA A 87 0.94 -1.89 -12.50
C ALA A 87 -0.05 -1.26 -11.52
N ALA A 88 -0.01 -1.65 -10.24
CA ALA A 88 -0.80 -1.00 -9.20
C ALA A 88 -0.50 0.50 -9.13
N ASN A 89 -1.52 1.34 -9.24
CA ASN A 89 -1.44 2.80 -9.23
C ASN A 89 -2.83 3.39 -8.95
N TRP A 90 -2.90 4.70 -8.72
CA TRP A 90 -4.11 5.39 -8.23
C TRP A 90 -5.29 5.48 -9.21
N LEU A 91 -5.11 5.04 -10.46
CA LEU A 91 -6.17 4.93 -11.46
C LEU A 91 -6.87 3.56 -11.45
N ASN A 92 -6.39 2.58 -10.68
CA ASN A 92 -6.90 1.21 -10.75
C ASN A 92 -7.92 0.93 -9.63
N LYS A 93 -9.14 0.52 -9.99
CA LYS A 93 -10.15 0.08 -9.01
C LYS A 93 -9.93 -1.34 -8.45
N SER A 94 -9.20 -2.18 -9.20
CA SER A 94 -9.25 -3.64 -9.04
C SER A 94 -7.88 -4.29 -8.82
N SER A 95 -7.16 -3.84 -7.79
CA SER A 95 -5.88 -4.44 -7.36
C SER A 95 -6.01 -5.16 -6.01
N SER A 96 -5.11 -6.12 -5.76
CA SER A 96 -5.02 -6.89 -4.52
C SER A 96 -4.84 -6.00 -3.28
N PRO A 97 -5.12 -6.51 -2.05
CA PRO A 97 -4.65 -5.88 -0.82
C PRO A 97 -3.13 -5.64 -0.87
N ALA A 98 -2.68 -4.49 -0.35
CA ALA A 98 -1.28 -4.03 -0.31
C ALA A 98 -0.43 -4.37 -1.57
N PRO A 99 -0.86 -3.95 -2.78
CA PRO A 99 -0.24 -4.35 -4.02
C PRO A 99 1.11 -3.65 -4.22
N ASP A 100 1.96 -4.30 -5.01
CA ASP A 100 3.30 -3.86 -5.34
C ASP A 100 3.31 -3.03 -6.63
N SER A 101 3.81 -1.80 -6.55
CA SER A 101 3.91 -0.87 -7.68
C SER A 101 5.20 -1.04 -8.49
N SER A 102 6.02 -2.07 -8.20
CA SER A 102 7.23 -2.48 -8.95
C SER A 102 6.94 -3.56 -9.99
N VAL A 103 5.71 -4.10 -10.02
CA VAL A 103 5.40 -5.30 -10.80
C VAL A 103 4.15 -5.14 -11.67
N LEU A 104 4.13 -5.90 -12.76
CA LEU A 104 2.88 -6.29 -13.41
C LEU A 104 2.40 -7.60 -12.79
N TYR A 105 1.16 -7.60 -12.32
CA TYR A 105 0.49 -8.81 -11.86
C TYR A 105 -0.10 -9.58 -13.03
N VAL A 106 -0.07 -10.90 -12.97
CA VAL A 106 -0.88 -11.79 -13.81
C VAL A 106 -1.60 -12.75 -12.86
N THR A 107 -2.86 -13.09 -13.13
CA THR A 107 -3.63 -13.99 -12.26
C THR A 107 -4.50 -14.94 -13.06
N GLY A 108 -4.76 -16.12 -12.51
CA GLY A 108 -5.68 -17.11 -13.07
C GLY A 108 -6.32 -17.92 -11.96
N TRP A 109 -7.57 -18.34 -12.19
CA TRP A 109 -8.23 -19.34 -11.37
C TRP A 109 -8.24 -20.67 -12.13
N LEU A 110 -7.94 -21.74 -11.43
CA LEU A 110 -7.82 -23.08 -11.99
C LEU A 110 -9.01 -23.95 -11.57
N ASP A 111 -9.54 -24.72 -12.51
CA ASP A 111 -10.35 -25.92 -12.26
C ASP A 111 -9.53 -27.12 -12.73
N LEU A 112 -9.07 -27.93 -11.77
CA LEU A 112 -8.18 -29.07 -11.98
C LEU A 112 -8.92 -30.41 -12.02
N ALA A 113 -10.24 -30.40 -12.28
CA ALA A 113 -10.97 -31.61 -12.69
C ALA A 113 -10.44 -32.15 -14.04
N GLU A 114 -9.96 -31.27 -14.92
CA GLU A 114 -9.06 -31.59 -16.04
C GLU A 114 -7.69 -30.94 -15.79
N GLU A 115 -6.59 -31.67 -16.03
CA GLU A 115 -5.24 -31.15 -15.83
C GLU A 115 -4.90 -30.01 -16.80
N GLN A 116 -4.17 -29.01 -16.31
CA GLN A 116 -3.77 -27.83 -17.09
C GLN A 116 -2.25 -27.82 -17.34
N VAL A 117 -1.81 -27.18 -18.41
CA VAL A 117 -0.40 -27.00 -18.77
C VAL A 117 -0.10 -25.51 -18.84
N LEU A 118 0.74 -25.03 -17.91
CA LEU A 118 1.34 -23.70 -17.97
C LEU A 118 2.60 -23.75 -18.83
N HIS A 119 2.67 -22.88 -19.82
CA HIS A 119 3.86 -22.63 -20.62
C HIS A 119 4.54 -21.34 -20.15
N THR A 120 5.84 -21.42 -19.84
CA THR A 120 6.71 -20.26 -19.62
C THR A 120 7.61 -20.06 -20.85
N PRO A 121 7.65 -18.87 -21.46
CA PRO A 121 8.44 -18.60 -22.65
C PRO A 121 9.95 -18.51 -22.36
N SER A 122 10.74 -18.45 -23.43
CA SER A 122 12.14 -18.03 -23.37
C SER A 122 12.29 -16.65 -22.71
N ASN A 123 13.25 -16.51 -21.80
CA ASN A 123 13.56 -15.32 -21.01
C ASN A 123 15.00 -14.82 -21.27
N ALA A 124 15.36 -14.66 -22.55
CA ALA A 124 16.70 -14.22 -22.97
C ALA A 124 17.08 -12.78 -22.53
N SER A 125 16.11 -11.98 -22.03
CA SER A 125 16.33 -10.64 -21.46
C SER A 125 16.48 -10.63 -19.93
N ASP A 126 16.55 -11.82 -19.30
CA ASP A 126 16.71 -12.01 -17.84
C ASP A 126 15.69 -11.23 -16.99
N HIS A 127 14.43 -11.19 -17.43
CA HIS A 127 13.36 -10.57 -16.65
C HIS A 127 13.13 -11.34 -15.35
N TYR A 128 13.17 -10.65 -14.21
CA TYR A 128 12.74 -11.24 -12.95
C TYR A 128 11.22 -11.42 -12.91
N TYR A 129 10.77 -12.63 -12.58
CA TYR A 129 9.37 -12.93 -12.31
C TYR A 129 9.23 -14.10 -11.36
N VAL A 130 8.08 -14.20 -10.69
CA VAL A 130 7.70 -15.39 -9.92
C VAL A 130 6.20 -15.66 -10.08
N TRP A 131 5.85 -16.91 -10.40
CA TRP A 131 4.52 -17.48 -10.26
C TRP A 131 4.42 -18.21 -8.93
N ALA A 132 3.48 -17.81 -8.08
CA ALA A 132 2.98 -18.61 -6.98
C ALA A 132 1.73 -19.38 -7.44
N ILE A 133 1.76 -20.71 -7.30
CA ILE A 133 0.60 -21.59 -7.47
C ILE A 133 0.10 -21.94 -6.07
N LEU A 134 -1.14 -21.60 -5.77
CA LEU A 134 -1.76 -21.67 -4.45
C LEU A 134 -2.92 -22.67 -4.45
N ASP A 135 -3.01 -23.52 -3.43
CA ASP A 135 -4.25 -24.26 -3.14
C ASP A 135 -5.36 -23.31 -2.65
N SER A 136 -6.60 -23.79 -2.54
CA SER A 136 -7.72 -22.97 -2.04
C SER A 136 -7.61 -22.60 -0.55
N ASN A 137 -6.61 -23.13 0.18
CA ASN A 137 -6.25 -22.72 1.53
C ASN A 137 -5.11 -21.69 1.55
N ILE A 138 -4.77 -21.09 0.40
CA ILE A 138 -3.64 -20.18 0.17
C ILE A 138 -2.24 -20.75 0.49
N ASN A 139 -2.09 -22.09 0.56
CA ASN A 139 -0.76 -22.71 0.59
C ASN A 139 -0.13 -22.63 -0.80
N THR A 140 1.07 -22.07 -0.90
CA THR A 140 1.94 -22.18 -2.06
C THR A 140 2.39 -23.61 -2.23
N VAL A 141 1.96 -24.26 -3.32
CA VAL A 141 2.35 -25.61 -3.72
C VAL A 141 3.34 -25.60 -4.89
N GLY A 142 3.42 -24.49 -5.62
CA GLY A 142 4.34 -24.29 -6.73
C GLY A 142 4.94 -22.89 -6.75
N SER A 143 6.22 -22.80 -7.04
CA SER A 143 6.96 -21.56 -7.31
C SER A 143 7.70 -21.70 -8.63
N ILE A 144 7.48 -20.78 -9.57
CA ILE A 144 8.10 -20.84 -10.91
C ILE A 144 8.62 -19.45 -11.30
N GLY A 145 9.92 -19.35 -11.47
CA GLY A 145 10.65 -18.14 -11.87
C GLY A 145 12.15 -18.39 -11.96
N PRO A 146 12.98 -17.38 -12.28
CA PRO A 146 14.43 -17.55 -12.49
C PRO A 146 15.16 -18.27 -11.36
N ARG A 147 14.77 -18.04 -10.09
CA ARG A 147 15.26 -18.76 -8.89
C ARG A 147 15.14 -20.28 -8.98
N THR A 148 14.06 -20.77 -9.56
CA THR A 148 13.67 -22.20 -9.60
C THR A 148 13.90 -22.87 -10.97
N GLN A 149 14.13 -22.06 -11.99
CA GLN A 149 14.33 -22.52 -13.36
C GLN A 149 15.80 -22.79 -13.64
N THR A 150 16.07 -23.91 -14.31
CA THR A 150 17.40 -24.13 -14.89
C THR A 150 17.67 -23.13 -16.01
N GLU A 151 18.93 -22.86 -16.32
CA GLU A 151 19.35 -22.01 -17.45
C GLU A 151 18.64 -22.42 -18.74
N ARG A 152 18.60 -23.73 -19.03
CA ARG A 152 17.89 -24.28 -20.20
C ARG A 152 16.37 -24.01 -20.20
N GLU A 153 15.72 -24.00 -19.05
CA GLU A 153 14.28 -23.68 -18.95
C GLU A 153 14.00 -22.20 -19.18
N ARG A 154 14.98 -21.33 -18.93
CA ARG A 154 14.92 -19.91 -19.29
C ARG A 154 15.26 -19.70 -20.75
N ASP A 155 16.20 -20.44 -21.32
CA ASP A 155 16.61 -20.31 -22.72
C ASP A 155 15.56 -20.88 -23.70
N ASP A 156 15.16 -22.14 -23.50
CA ASP A 156 14.24 -22.88 -24.39
C ASP A 156 12.75 -22.58 -24.07
N GLY A 157 12.44 -22.07 -22.88
CA GLY A 157 11.11 -22.11 -22.28
C GLY A 157 10.81 -23.45 -21.60
N ALA A 158 9.65 -23.58 -20.96
CA ALA A 158 9.28 -24.78 -20.20
C ALA A 158 7.77 -25.00 -20.08
N TYR A 159 7.39 -26.26 -19.88
CA TYR A 159 6.01 -26.70 -19.63
C TYR A 159 5.87 -27.29 -18.23
N TYR A 160 4.81 -26.86 -17.53
CA TYR A 160 4.44 -27.30 -16.18
C TYR A 160 3.01 -27.85 -16.19
N LEU A 161 2.88 -29.13 -15.87
CA LEU A 161 1.61 -29.83 -15.67
C LEU A 161 1.09 -29.51 -14.27
N LEU A 162 -0.01 -28.75 -14.21
CA LEU A 162 -0.75 -28.43 -13.00
C LEU A 162 -1.82 -29.50 -12.80
N CYS A 163 -1.71 -30.29 -11.74
CA CYS A 163 -2.56 -31.46 -11.50
C CYS A 163 -3.23 -31.42 -10.11
N GLY A 164 -4.57 -31.55 -10.10
CA GLY A 164 -5.38 -31.60 -8.88
C GLY A 164 -5.56 -33.00 -8.31
N PRO A 165 -6.26 -33.18 -7.17
CA PRO A 165 -6.31 -34.45 -6.44
C PRO A 165 -6.90 -35.65 -7.20
N SER A 166 -7.69 -35.41 -8.26
CA SER A 166 -8.25 -36.44 -9.14
C SER A 166 -7.26 -36.98 -10.18
N SER A 167 -6.12 -36.31 -10.39
CA SER A 167 -5.14 -36.68 -11.42
C SER A 167 -4.31 -37.92 -11.00
N PRO A 168 -3.98 -38.82 -11.94
CA PRO A 168 -2.99 -39.86 -11.69
C PRO A 168 -1.60 -39.27 -11.35
N HIS A 169 -1.23 -38.14 -11.95
CA HIS A 169 0.05 -37.46 -11.72
C HIS A 169 0.15 -36.81 -10.33
N TYR A 170 -0.98 -36.43 -9.71
CA TYR A 170 -1.00 -35.96 -8.32
C TYR A 170 -0.51 -37.05 -7.36
N THR A 171 -1.00 -38.28 -7.51
CA THR A 171 -0.62 -39.41 -6.63
C THR A 171 0.76 -39.99 -6.92
N SER A 172 1.35 -39.69 -8.09
CA SER A 172 2.65 -40.24 -8.50
C SER A 172 3.80 -39.77 -7.61
N ALA A 173 4.85 -40.59 -7.55
CA ALA A 173 6.11 -40.24 -6.94
C ALA A 173 6.85 -39.14 -7.73
N ASP A 174 6.77 -39.20 -9.07
CA ASP A 174 7.57 -38.38 -9.98
C ASP A 174 7.31 -36.87 -9.83
N TRP A 175 8.30 -36.06 -10.23
CA TRP A 175 8.19 -34.60 -10.36
C TRP A 175 8.25 -34.10 -11.82
N THR A 176 8.35 -35.04 -12.76
CA THR A 176 8.39 -34.82 -14.20
C THR A 176 7.70 -35.99 -14.88
N THR A 177 7.02 -35.75 -16.00
CA THR A 177 6.43 -36.82 -16.81
C THR A 177 6.63 -36.52 -18.30
N THR A 178 6.58 -37.57 -19.12
CA THR A 178 6.65 -37.46 -20.58
C THR A 178 5.24 -37.55 -21.15
N ILE A 179 4.76 -36.45 -21.73
CA ILE A 179 3.47 -36.40 -22.41
C ILE A 179 3.69 -36.75 -23.89
N LYS A 180 2.87 -37.66 -24.41
CA LYS A 180 2.80 -37.95 -25.84
C LYS A 180 1.97 -36.88 -26.54
N THR A 181 2.52 -36.32 -27.60
CA THR A 181 1.95 -35.22 -28.39
C THR A 181 1.91 -35.62 -29.86
N ALA A 182 1.31 -34.82 -30.73
CA ALA A 182 1.33 -35.09 -32.17
C ALA A 182 2.76 -35.06 -32.76
N ASP A 183 3.64 -34.22 -32.20
CA ASP A 183 5.02 -34.04 -32.65
C ASP A 183 6.03 -34.97 -31.94
N GLY A 184 5.58 -35.80 -30.99
CA GLY A 184 6.39 -36.84 -30.37
C GLY A 184 6.16 -37.00 -28.87
N GLU A 185 7.22 -36.78 -28.09
CA GLU A 185 7.23 -36.92 -26.63
C GLU A 185 7.84 -35.67 -26.00
N THR A 186 7.06 -34.96 -25.18
CA THR A 186 7.47 -33.71 -24.52
C THR A 186 7.57 -33.93 -23.01
N SER A 187 8.71 -33.58 -22.42
CA SER A 187 8.92 -33.64 -20.96
C SER A 187 8.33 -32.41 -20.28
N VAL A 188 7.44 -32.64 -19.32
CA VAL A 188 6.75 -31.60 -18.54
C VAL A 188 7.03 -31.77 -17.05
N ARG A 189 7.02 -30.66 -16.32
CA ARG A 189 7.27 -30.62 -14.86
C ARG A 189 5.96 -30.71 -14.11
N ILE A 190 5.85 -31.59 -13.12
CA ILE A 190 4.61 -31.75 -12.35
C ILE A 190 4.60 -30.73 -11.20
N ILE A 191 3.52 -29.95 -11.10
CA ILE A 191 3.11 -29.24 -9.89
C ILE A 191 1.86 -29.93 -9.36
N LYS A 192 1.95 -30.44 -8.13
CA LYS A 192 0.88 -31.17 -7.45
C LYS A 192 0.08 -30.16 -6.63
N VAL A 193 -1.21 -30.04 -6.91
CA VAL A 193 -2.08 -29.03 -6.30
C VAL A 193 -3.13 -29.74 -5.46
N ASP A 194 -3.23 -29.34 -4.19
CA ASP A 194 -3.89 -30.14 -3.16
C ASP A 194 -5.42 -29.99 -3.12
N THR A 195 -5.97 -29.05 -3.90
CA THR A 195 -7.41 -28.78 -4.01
C THR A 195 -7.85 -28.76 -5.48
N PRO A 196 -9.11 -29.14 -5.80
CA PRO A 196 -9.63 -29.10 -7.18
C PRO A 196 -9.65 -27.68 -7.78
N TYR A 197 -10.01 -26.67 -6.99
CA TYR A 197 -9.85 -25.27 -7.38
C TYR A 197 -8.57 -24.70 -6.78
N ALA A 198 -7.90 -23.83 -7.54
CA ALA A 198 -6.64 -23.24 -7.15
C ALA A 198 -6.47 -21.83 -7.71
N TRP A 199 -5.65 -21.03 -7.05
CA TRP A 199 -5.29 -19.68 -7.49
C TRP A 199 -3.86 -19.70 -8.00
N MET A 200 -3.61 -19.11 -9.17
CA MET A 200 -2.24 -18.81 -9.61
C MET A 200 -2.07 -17.31 -9.77
N THR A 201 -0.99 -16.77 -9.22
CA THR A 201 -0.64 -15.36 -9.35
C THR A 201 0.84 -15.21 -9.67
N ALA A 202 1.16 -14.30 -10.57
CA ALA A 202 2.53 -13.93 -10.92
C ALA A 202 2.80 -12.47 -10.73
N ARG A 203 4.06 -12.19 -10.40
CA ARG A 203 4.63 -10.86 -10.19
C ARG A 203 5.82 -10.71 -11.13
N PHE A 204 5.74 -9.80 -12.10
CA PHE A 204 6.80 -9.53 -13.09
C PHE A 204 7.45 -8.18 -12.81
N ALA A 205 8.74 -8.17 -12.48
CA ALA A 205 9.46 -6.92 -12.19
C ALA A 205 9.51 -6.00 -13.42
N THR A 206 9.32 -4.70 -13.21
CA THR A 206 9.44 -3.70 -14.26
C THR A 206 9.70 -2.30 -13.69
N ASN A 207 10.37 -1.44 -14.44
CA ASN A 207 10.39 -0.02 -14.10
C ASN A 207 9.05 0.61 -14.49
N THR A 208 8.17 0.76 -13.51
CA THR A 208 6.82 1.36 -13.68
C THR A 208 6.85 2.86 -13.98
N LEU A 209 8.00 3.51 -13.80
CA LEU A 209 8.32 4.87 -14.23
C LEU A 209 8.93 4.91 -15.65
N SER A 210 8.92 3.79 -16.37
CA SER A 210 9.35 3.71 -17.77
C SER A 210 8.27 3.07 -18.64
N ALA A 211 7.61 3.90 -19.45
CA ALA A 211 6.64 3.41 -20.43
C ALA A 211 7.24 2.41 -21.44
N ALA A 212 8.56 2.49 -21.68
CA ALA A 212 9.28 1.52 -22.50
C ALA A 212 9.47 0.17 -21.79
N ALA A 213 9.90 0.18 -20.52
CA ALA A 213 10.07 -1.04 -19.72
C ALA A 213 8.72 -1.74 -19.46
N LEU A 214 7.68 -0.97 -19.11
CA LEU A 214 6.31 -1.47 -18.97
C LEU A 214 5.82 -2.19 -20.24
N GLU A 215 6.10 -1.63 -21.42
CA GLU A 215 5.71 -2.20 -22.70
C GLU A 215 6.57 -3.42 -23.08
N GLU A 216 7.85 -3.44 -22.71
CA GLU A 216 8.74 -4.61 -22.85
C GLU A 216 8.25 -5.77 -21.99
N THR A 217 8.05 -5.55 -20.69
CA THR A 217 7.52 -6.56 -19.76
C THR A 217 6.14 -7.06 -20.21
N ARG A 218 5.26 -6.19 -20.74
CA ARG A 218 3.98 -6.61 -21.34
C ARG A 218 4.15 -7.54 -22.54
N ARG A 219 5.13 -7.29 -23.43
CA ARG A 219 5.40 -8.17 -24.58
C ARG A 219 5.92 -9.52 -24.13
N PHE A 220 6.80 -9.55 -23.13
CA PHE A 220 7.26 -10.78 -22.50
C PHE A 220 6.12 -11.58 -21.87
N ILE A 221 5.20 -10.92 -21.15
CA ILE A 221 4.01 -11.56 -20.55
C ILE A 221 3.04 -12.09 -21.63
N ASN A 222 2.71 -11.25 -22.62
CA ASN A 222 1.62 -11.52 -23.56
C ASN A 222 2.05 -12.47 -24.69
N GLY A 223 3.28 -12.38 -25.15
CA GLY A 223 3.75 -13.05 -26.36
C GLY A 223 3.29 -12.36 -27.65
N ASN A 224 3.63 -12.99 -28.77
CA ASN A 224 3.31 -12.56 -30.12
C ASN A 224 2.55 -13.70 -30.84
N PRO A 225 1.32 -13.48 -31.33
CA PRO A 225 0.54 -14.53 -32.00
C PRO A 225 1.18 -15.08 -33.29
N ALA A 226 2.19 -14.41 -33.84
CA ALA A 226 2.97 -14.88 -34.99
C ALA A 226 4.24 -15.68 -34.59
N GLN A 227 4.49 -15.89 -33.29
CA GLN A 227 5.64 -16.60 -32.75
C GLN A 227 5.18 -17.66 -31.75
N GLU A 228 5.23 -18.93 -32.16
CA GLU A 228 4.99 -20.07 -31.27
C GLU A 228 5.96 -20.07 -30.08
N GLY A 229 5.51 -20.56 -28.92
CA GLY A 229 6.31 -20.56 -27.70
C GLY A 229 6.62 -19.17 -27.12
N SER A 230 5.87 -18.13 -27.50
CA SER A 230 6.03 -16.78 -26.94
C SER A 230 4.91 -16.41 -25.96
N GLY A 231 5.28 -15.68 -24.91
CA GLY A 231 4.38 -15.33 -23.81
C GLY A 231 4.04 -16.49 -22.88
N PHE A 232 3.49 -16.15 -21.72
CA PHE A 232 3.00 -17.12 -20.76
C PHE A 232 1.61 -17.58 -21.20
N GLN A 233 1.41 -18.87 -21.45
CA GLN A 233 0.14 -19.41 -21.93
C GLN A 233 -0.35 -20.52 -21.00
N LEU A 234 -1.66 -20.73 -20.93
CA LEU A 234 -2.31 -21.77 -20.14
C LEU A 234 -3.31 -22.49 -21.04
N GLY A 235 -3.34 -23.83 -20.98
CA GLY A 235 -4.31 -24.64 -21.73
C GLY A 235 -4.45 -26.04 -21.16
N SER A 236 -5.44 -26.80 -21.63
CA SER A 236 -5.69 -28.15 -21.11
C SER A 236 -4.62 -29.15 -21.53
N LEU A 237 -4.33 -30.15 -20.68
CA LEU A 237 -3.48 -31.29 -21.05
C LEU A 237 -4.01 -32.01 -22.30
N ARG A 238 -5.33 -32.14 -22.44
CA ARG A 238 -6.00 -32.80 -23.57
C ARG A 238 -5.68 -32.11 -24.90
N ASP A 239 -5.57 -30.79 -24.90
CA ASP A 239 -5.31 -30.02 -26.11
C ASP A 239 -3.79 -29.97 -26.39
N PHE A 240 -2.97 -29.83 -25.35
CA PHE A 240 -1.50 -30.01 -25.42
C PHE A 240 -1.08 -31.38 -25.98
N GLN A 241 -1.79 -32.46 -25.63
CA GLN A 241 -1.59 -33.81 -26.20
C GLN A 241 -1.90 -33.90 -27.70
N LYS A 242 -2.71 -32.97 -28.26
CA LYS A 242 -3.04 -32.94 -29.70
C LYS A 242 -2.09 -32.05 -30.50
N SER A 243 -1.58 -30.97 -29.92
CA SER A 243 -0.77 -29.95 -30.58
C SER A 243 0.72 -30.14 -30.37
N GLY A 244 1.16 -30.49 -29.15
CA GLY A 244 2.56 -30.42 -28.73
C GLY A 244 2.99 -29.09 -28.10
N SER A 245 2.14 -28.07 -28.18
CA SER A 245 2.35 -26.73 -27.64
C SER A 245 1.07 -26.18 -26.99
N VAL A 246 1.20 -25.15 -26.16
CA VAL A 246 0.03 -24.46 -25.57
C VAL A 246 -0.34 -23.29 -26.49
N ASP A 247 -1.58 -23.31 -27.01
CA ASP A 247 -2.07 -22.32 -27.96
C ASP A 247 -1.96 -20.88 -27.41
N TYR A 248 -1.58 -19.94 -28.29
CA TYR A 248 -1.60 -18.52 -27.96
C TYR A 248 -3.03 -18.06 -27.65
N THR A 249 -3.24 -17.54 -26.44
CA THR A 249 -4.49 -16.88 -26.06
C THR A 249 -4.29 -15.38 -26.00
N ALA A 250 -5.15 -14.62 -26.69
CA ALA A 250 -5.11 -13.16 -26.65
C ALA A 250 -5.33 -12.67 -25.20
N PRO A 251 -4.53 -11.72 -24.70
CA PRO A 251 -4.56 -11.35 -23.29
C PRO A 251 -5.88 -10.66 -22.92
N VAL A 252 -6.50 -11.12 -21.83
CA VAL A 252 -7.59 -10.39 -21.17
C VAL A 252 -6.95 -9.37 -20.25
N THR A 253 -7.05 -8.08 -20.61
CA THR A 253 -6.27 -6.99 -19.98
C THR A 253 -7.09 -6.02 -19.12
N GLN A 254 -8.42 -6.12 -19.17
CA GLN A 254 -9.36 -5.21 -18.51
C GLN A 254 -10.45 -5.98 -17.78
N SER A 255 -10.86 -5.47 -16.62
CA SER A 255 -12.01 -6.00 -15.89
C SER A 255 -13.31 -5.45 -16.49
N GLN A 256 -14.35 -6.27 -16.51
CA GLN A 256 -15.74 -5.86 -16.67
C GLN A 256 -16.25 -5.33 -15.32
N SER A 257 -17.35 -4.58 -15.33
CA SER A 257 -18.06 -4.16 -14.11
C SER A 257 -19.39 -4.89 -13.96
N ASP A 258 -19.66 -5.39 -12.76
CA ASP A 258 -20.97 -5.88 -12.34
C ASP A 258 -21.14 -5.58 -10.84
N GLN A 259 -21.81 -4.46 -10.56
CA GLN A 259 -22.08 -3.99 -9.20
C GLN A 259 -22.67 -5.09 -8.31
N ARG A 260 -23.48 -6.01 -8.86
CA ARG A 260 -24.12 -7.07 -8.06
C ARG A 260 -23.11 -8.14 -7.63
N MET A 261 -22.10 -8.41 -8.45
CA MET A 261 -21.00 -9.30 -8.09
C MET A 261 -20.03 -8.61 -7.14
N GLU A 262 -19.73 -7.33 -7.38
CA GLU A 262 -18.88 -6.49 -6.54
C GLU A 262 -19.46 -6.30 -5.13
N ASP A 263 -20.75 -5.97 -5.00
CA ASP A 263 -21.45 -5.85 -3.71
C ASP A 263 -21.49 -7.17 -2.91
N ARG A 264 -21.52 -8.31 -3.61
CA ARG A 264 -21.70 -9.63 -2.99
C ARG A 264 -20.38 -10.33 -2.65
N TYR A 265 -19.35 -10.11 -3.45
CA TYR A 265 -18.08 -10.85 -3.38
C TYR A 265 -16.83 -9.94 -3.32
N GLY A 266 -16.96 -8.64 -3.56
CA GLY A 266 -15.84 -7.67 -3.51
C GLY A 266 -15.31 -7.38 -2.11
N SER A 267 -15.98 -7.81 -1.05
CA SER A 267 -15.54 -7.63 0.34
C SER A 267 -16.02 -8.79 1.22
N VAL A 268 -15.37 -8.98 2.37
CA VAL A 268 -15.77 -9.96 3.38
C VAL A 268 -17.23 -9.71 3.81
N PRO A 269 -18.10 -10.73 3.87
CA PRO A 269 -19.50 -10.54 4.24
C PRO A 269 -19.66 -9.99 5.66
N THR A 270 -20.50 -8.98 5.84
CA THR A 270 -20.83 -8.43 7.18
C THR A 270 -21.77 -9.34 7.98
N LEU A 271 -22.51 -10.22 7.30
CA LEU A 271 -23.44 -11.17 7.92
C LEU A 271 -22.80 -12.55 8.09
N ALA A 272 -22.81 -13.07 9.32
CA ALA A 272 -22.24 -14.38 9.67
C ALA A 272 -22.79 -15.50 8.78
N ARG A 273 -24.11 -15.56 8.62
CA ARG A 273 -24.77 -16.53 7.73
C ARG A 273 -24.20 -16.52 6.31
N VAL A 274 -23.89 -15.34 5.76
CA VAL A 274 -23.41 -15.21 4.37
C VAL A 274 -21.94 -15.62 4.26
N PHE A 275 -21.10 -15.30 5.26
CA PHE A 275 -19.73 -15.81 5.34
C PHE A 275 -19.72 -17.35 5.42
N PHE A 276 -20.51 -17.93 6.32
CA PHE A 276 -20.55 -19.38 6.49
C PHE A 276 -21.25 -20.12 5.33
N GLU A 277 -22.22 -19.52 4.64
CA GLU A 277 -22.74 -20.03 3.35
C GLU A 277 -21.64 -20.11 2.28
N GLN A 278 -20.76 -19.11 2.19
CA GLN A 278 -19.64 -19.10 1.24
C GLN A 278 -18.52 -20.08 1.62
N LEU A 279 -18.10 -20.10 2.90
CA LEU A 279 -17.18 -21.10 3.43
C LEU A 279 -17.70 -22.54 3.22
N GLY A 280 -18.99 -22.76 3.49
CA GLY A 280 -19.65 -24.04 3.27
C GLY A 280 -19.60 -24.50 1.82
N GLN A 281 -19.81 -23.59 0.86
CA GLN A 281 -19.64 -23.91 -0.57
C GLN A 281 -18.16 -24.13 -0.94
N SER A 282 -17.23 -23.37 -0.36
CA SER A 282 -15.78 -23.56 -0.58
C SER A 282 -15.31 -24.97 -0.18
N LEU A 283 -15.83 -25.51 0.91
CA LEU A 283 -15.55 -26.88 1.39
C LEU A 283 -16.13 -27.97 0.49
N LEU A 284 -17.30 -27.74 -0.10
CA LEU A 284 -17.89 -28.65 -1.08
C LEU A 284 -17.12 -28.64 -2.41
N ASP A 285 -16.66 -27.47 -2.83
CA ASP A 285 -15.84 -27.27 -4.02
C ASP A 285 -14.40 -27.80 -3.83
N ASN A 286 -13.88 -27.73 -2.59
CA ASN A 286 -12.54 -28.17 -2.21
C ASN A 286 -12.56 -29.07 -0.97
N PRO A 287 -12.90 -30.37 -1.12
CA PRO A 287 -12.88 -31.32 -0.01
C PRO A 287 -11.49 -31.42 0.63
N ILE A 288 -11.46 -31.54 1.95
CA ILE A 288 -10.20 -31.60 2.72
C ILE A 288 -9.40 -32.84 2.34
N PRO A 289 -8.14 -32.70 1.88
CA PRO A 289 -7.31 -33.83 1.51
C PRO A 289 -6.89 -34.64 2.75
N SER A 290 -6.82 -35.96 2.60
CA SER A 290 -6.14 -36.83 3.57
C SER A 290 -4.62 -36.68 3.45
N LEU A 291 -3.89 -37.04 4.52
CA LEU A 291 -2.42 -37.15 4.43
C LEU A 291 -2.00 -38.08 3.28
N ARG A 292 -0.95 -37.69 2.57
CA ARG A 292 -0.31 -38.51 1.53
C ARG A 292 0.29 -39.77 2.14
N THR A 293 -0.08 -40.91 1.55
CA THR A 293 0.46 -42.24 1.89
C THR A 293 1.41 -42.80 0.83
N SER A 294 1.48 -42.18 -0.36
CA SER A 294 2.47 -42.51 -1.39
C SER A 294 3.78 -41.74 -1.16
N ALA A 295 4.90 -42.40 -1.47
CA ALA A 295 6.21 -41.74 -1.49
C ALA A 295 6.30 -40.75 -2.66
N VAL A 296 7.08 -39.69 -2.47
CA VAL A 296 7.54 -38.79 -3.55
C VAL A 296 9.02 -39.03 -3.82
N ASP A 297 9.42 -38.83 -5.08
CA ASP A 297 10.83 -38.91 -5.48
C ASP A 297 11.65 -37.79 -4.84
N ARG A 298 12.94 -38.06 -4.60
CA ARG A 298 13.86 -37.11 -3.96
C ARG A 298 15.15 -36.90 -4.77
N PRO A 299 15.79 -35.73 -4.69
CA PRO A 299 15.37 -34.54 -3.92
C PRO A 299 14.09 -33.92 -4.49
N ILE A 300 13.29 -33.31 -3.61
CA ILE A 300 12.10 -32.56 -4.03
C ILE A 300 12.61 -31.29 -4.74
N PRO A 301 12.18 -30.98 -5.98
CA PRO A 301 12.73 -29.85 -6.71
C PRO A 301 12.20 -28.52 -6.16
N ASP A 302 13.03 -27.47 -6.12
CA ASP A 302 12.71 -26.15 -5.53
C ASP A 302 11.47 -25.44 -6.09
N ARG A 303 10.98 -25.87 -7.25
CA ARG A 303 9.71 -25.40 -7.85
C ARG A 303 8.46 -25.97 -7.17
N ALA A 304 8.58 -27.14 -6.52
CA ALA A 304 7.53 -27.77 -5.76
C ALA A 304 7.71 -27.33 -4.32
N VAL A 305 6.78 -26.50 -3.84
CA VAL A 305 6.91 -25.88 -2.52
C VAL A 305 6.36 -26.83 -1.46
N TRP A 306 7.05 -26.89 -0.32
CA TRP A 306 6.77 -27.84 0.75
C TRP A 306 7.34 -27.34 2.08
N LEU A 307 6.82 -27.90 3.19
CA LEU A 307 6.99 -27.43 4.57
C LEU A 307 8.42 -27.14 5.05
N GLY A 308 9.45 -27.73 4.43
CA GLY A 308 10.86 -27.54 4.78
C GLY A 308 11.67 -26.70 3.77
N ASN A 309 11.03 -26.06 2.79
CA ASN A 309 11.71 -25.23 1.78
C ASN A 309 11.00 -23.89 1.47
N GLN A 310 10.24 -23.33 2.42
CA GLN A 310 9.71 -21.96 2.30
C GLN A 310 10.68 -20.86 2.80
N ASN A 311 11.45 -21.13 3.86
CA ASN A 311 12.51 -20.24 4.37
C ASN A 311 13.80 -21.03 4.60
N LYS A 312 14.75 -20.92 3.65
CA LYS A 312 16.03 -21.68 3.65
C LYS A 312 16.97 -21.39 4.84
N VAL A 313 16.70 -20.35 5.64
CA VAL A 313 17.54 -19.94 6.78
C VAL A 313 16.91 -20.37 8.10
N GLN A 314 15.66 -19.96 8.38
CA GLN A 314 14.98 -20.31 9.64
C GLN A 314 14.67 -21.82 9.73
N GLN A 315 14.45 -22.48 8.59
CA GLN A 315 14.10 -23.90 8.51
C GLN A 315 15.22 -24.74 7.88
N ALA A 316 16.47 -24.27 7.99
CA ALA A 316 17.65 -24.98 7.51
C ALA A 316 17.78 -26.39 8.12
N VAL A 317 18.26 -27.35 7.33
CA VAL A 317 18.36 -28.77 7.72
C VAL A 317 19.11 -28.95 9.04
N GLY A 318 18.42 -29.52 10.04
CA GLY A 318 18.94 -29.75 11.39
C GLY A 318 18.66 -28.62 12.40
N GLY A 319 18.01 -27.53 11.98
CA GLY A 319 17.46 -26.50 12.87
C GLY A 319 16.21 -26.97 13.64
N THR A 320 15.75 -26.15 14.59
CA THR A 320 14.57 -26.43 15.43
C THR A 320 13.27 -26.44 14.64
N ASP A 321 13.14 -25.54 13.68
CA ASP A 321 11.94 -25.28 12.88
C ASP A 321 11.99 -26.00 11.52
N HIS A 322 12.99 -26.87 11.34
CA HIS A 322 13.16 -27.69 10.14
C HIS A 322 12.14 -28.82 10.10
N ILE A 323 11.33 -28.87 9.04
CA ILE A 323 10.40 -29.94 8.76
C ILE A 323 11.05 -30.87 7.70
N PRO A 324 11.28 -32.17 7.98
CA PRO A 324 12.02 -33.07 7.09
C PRO A 324 11.39 -33.38 5.72
N GLU A 325 12.23 -33.63 4.71
CA GLU A 325 11.82 -34.07 3.35
C GLU A 325 11.04 -35.40 3.30
N SER A 326 11.10 -36.22 4.36
CA SER A 326 10.23 -37.42 4.46
C SER A 326 8.76 -37.09 4.58
N ASP A 327 8.47 -35.84 4.89
CA ASP A 327 7.17 -35.39 5.38
C ASP A 327 6.54 -34.42 4.36
N TYR A 328 6.83 -34.61 3.05
CA TYR A 328 6.10 -33.92 1.98
C TYR A 328 4.61 -34.26 2.09
N GLN A 329 3.86 -33.29 2.58
CA GLN A 329 2.44 -33.37 2.86
C GLN A 329 1.77 -32.10 2.34
N PRO A 330 0.51 -32.19 1.87
CA PRO A 330 -0.30 -31.02 1.59
C PRO A 330 -0.40 -30.13 2.83
N GLY A 331 -0.18 -28.82 2.69
CA GLY A 331 -0.40 -27.87 3.78
C GLY A 331 -1.84 -27.88 4.29
N SER A 332 -2.80 -28.29 3.46
CA SER A 332 -4.22 -28.42 3.77
C SER A 332 -4.67 -29.81 4.25
N ALA A 333 -3.79 -30.82 4.31
CA ALA A 333 -4.20 -32.19 4.63
C ALA A 333 -4.38 -32.47 6.13
N LEU A 334 -5.50 -33.11 6.47
CA LEU A 334 -5.85 -33.49 7.84
C LEU A 334 -5.83 -35.02 8.05
N THR A 335 -5.67 -35.43 9.30
CA THR A 335 -5.96 -36.79 9.75
C THR A 335 -7.45 -36.95 10.06
N ASP A 336 -7.99 -38.16 9.94
CA ASP A 336 -9.38 -38.49 10.32
C ASP A 336 -9.71 -38.03 11.75
N GLU A 337 -8.76 -38.15 12.67
CA GLU A 337 -8.92 -37.71 14.06
C GLU A 337 -9.08 -36.19 14.16
N ARG A 338 -8.23 -35.41 13.47
CA ARG A 338 -8.30 -33.94 13.48
C ARG A 338 -9.54 -33.44 12.73
N LEU A 339 -9.89 -34.06 11.61
CA LEU A 339 -11.15 -33.80 10.89
C LEU A 339 -12.36 -34.01 11.82
N THR A 340 -12.36 -35.11 12.58
CA THR A 340 -13.41 -35.40 13.58
C THR A 340 -13.44 -34.34 14.70
N ARG A 341 -12.28 -33.91 15.22
CA ARG A 341 -12.21 -32.84 16.24
C ARG A 341 -12.74 -31.50 15.73
N LEU A 342 -12.40 -31.11 14.50
CA LEU A 342 -12.89 -29.86 13.90
C LEU A 342 -14.40 -29.91 13.65
N ASN A 343 -14.92 -30.99 13.05
CA ASN A 343 -16.37 -31.15 12.86
C ASN A 343 -17.12 -31.11 14.21
N ALA A 344 -16.59 -31.76 15.25
CA ALA A 344 -17.17 -31.71 16.60
C ALA A 344 -17.17 -30.28 17.21
N ARG A 345 -16.13 -29.47 16.94
CA ARG A 345 -16.08 -28.06 17.38
C ARG A 345 -17.01 -27.16 16.57
N PHE A 346 -17.16 -27.40 15.27
CA PHE A 346 -17.93 -26.55 14.36
C PHE A 346 -19.42 -26.91 14.27
N ALA A 347 -19.80 -28.12 14.70
CA ALA A 347 -21.20 -28.57 14.78
C ALA A 347 -22.19 -27.61 15.49
N PRO A 348 -21.84 -26.88 16.58
CA PRO A 348 -22.75 -25.94 17.23
C PRO A 348 -23.21 -24.78 16.34
N ILE A 349 -22.41 -24.38 15.35
CA ILE A 349 -22.78 -23.38 14.34
C ILE A 349 -23.39 -24.00 13.08
N GLY A 350 -23.48 -25.32 12.99
CA GLY A 350 -23.99 -26.02 11.79
C GLY A 350 -22.99 -26.08 10.64
N LEU A 351 -21.68 -25.99 10.91
CA LEU A 351 -20.63 -26.19 9.91
C LEU A 351 -20.00 -27.58 10.07
N ASP A 352 -19.93 -28.33 8.97
CA ASP A 352 -19.24 -29.62 8.86
C ASP A 352 -18.30 -29.59 7.65
N LEU A 353 -17.07 -30.07 7.80
CA LEU A 353 -16.04 -29.97 6.76
C LEU A 353 -16.23 -30.93 5.57
N SER A 354 -17.28 -31.77 5.58
CA SER A 354 -17.64 -32.69 4.49
C SER A 354 -18.98 -32.35 3.82
N SER A 355 -19.94 -31.77 4.56
CA SER A 355 -21.25 -31.36 4.02
C SER A 355 -21.45 -29.83 3.91
N GLY A 356 -20.46 -29.04 4.31
CA GLY A 356 -20.54 -27.58 4.30
C GLY A 356 -21.36 -27.01 5.46
N PHE A 357 -21.94 -25.83 5.25
CA PHE A 357 -22.71 -25.10 6.26
C PHE A 357 -24.22 -25.32 6.09
N SER A 358 -24.92 -25.50 7.20
CA SER A 358 -26.38 -25.49 7.29
C SER A 358 -26.80 -24.88 8.63
N MET A 359 -27.32 -23.65 8.58
CA MET A 359 -27.76 -22.92 9.77
C MET A 359 -28.76 -23.76 10.59
N PRO A 360 -28.53 -24.00 11.90
CA PRO A 360 -29.41 -24.82 12.72
C PRO A 360 -30.85 -24.28 12.77
N THR A 361 -31.81 -25.20 12.68
CA THR A 361 -33.25 -24.87 12.50
C THR A 361 -34.01 -24.72 13.81
N ASP A 362 -33.37 -25.09 14.91
CA ASP A 362 -33.87 -25.05 16.29
C ASP A 362 -33.38 -23.82 17.09
N TRP A 363 -32.50 -23.01 16.50
CA TRP A 363 -32.02 -21.75 17.08
C TRP A 363 -33.14 -20.77 17.41
N SER A 364 -33.05 -20.18 18.60
CA SER A 364 -33.85 -19.04 18.99
C SER A 364 -33.35 -17.75 18.35
N ALA A 365 -34.16 -16.68 18.39
CA ALA A 365 -33.73 -15.35 17.97
C ALA A 365 -32.51 -14.81 18.77
N ARG A 366 -32.24 -15.36 19.96
CA ARG A 366 -31.06 -15.01 20.77
C ARG A 366 -29.81 -15.71 20.24
N ASP A 367 -29.88 -16.98 19.87
CA ASP A 367 -28.75 -17.73 19.31
C ASP A 367 -28.28 -17.11 17.98
N VAL A 368 -29.23 -16.74 17.11
CA VAL A 368 -28.94 -15.99 15.86
C VAL A 368 -28.21 -14.67 16.13
N LEU A 369 -28.60 -13.95 17.19
CA LEU A 369 -27.97 -12.69 17.57
C LEU A 369 -26.57 -12.89 18.17
N VAL A 370 -26.38 -13.91 19.02
CA VAL A 370 -25.07 -14.27 19.59
C VAL A 370 -24.12 -14.71 18.46
N PHE A 371 -24.57 -15.54 17.51
CA PHE A 371 -23.79 -15.96 16.34
C PHE A 371 -23.31 -14.77 15.51
N GLN A 372 -24.21 -13.82 15.18
CA GLN A 372 -23.83 -12.61 14.43
C GLN A 372 -22.86 -11.72 15.23
N LYS A 373 -22.97 -11.67 16.55
CA LYS A 373 -22.04 -10.91 17.41
C LYS A 373 -20.70 -11.61 17.61
N ALA A 374 -20.66 -12.94 17.68
CA ALA A 374 -19.44 -13.74 17.70
C ALA A 374 -18.63 -13.55 16.41
N TYR A 375 -19.30 -13.55 15.26
CA TYR A 375 -18.66 -13.28 13.97
C TYR A 375 -18.11 -11.85 13.86
N ALA A 376 -18.86 -10.85 14.35
CA ALA A 376 -18.37 -9.46 14.40
C ALA A 376 -17.18 -9.31 15.35
N PHE A 377 -17.22 -9.98 16.52
CA PHE A 377 -16.10 -10.03 17.46
C PHE A 377 -14.86 -10.65 16.82
N SER A 378 -15.02 -11.76 16.11
CA SER A 378 -13.91 -12.49 15.46
C SER A 378 -13.19 -11.63 14.42
N GLN A 379 -13.93 -10.89 13.59
CA GLN A 379 -13.33 -9.94 12.63
C GLN A 379 -12.63 -8.77 13.35
N ALA A 380 -13.25 -8.18 14.36
CA ALA A 380 -12.67 -7.05 15.10
C ALA A 380 -11.39 -7.47 15.84
N LEU A 381 -11.37 -8.66 16.45
CA LEU A 381 -10.22 -9.24 17.14
C LEU A 381 -9.06 -9.52 16.17
N LEU A 382 -9.36 -10.06 14.99
CA LEU A 382 -8.34 -10.28 13.96
C LEU A 382 -7.77 -8.96 13.44
N SER A 383 -8.62 -7.94 13.23
CA SER A 383 -8.17 -6.60 12.82
C SER A 383 -7.35 -5.90 13.91
N GLU A 384 -7.68 -6.06 15.18
CA GLU A 384 -6.87 -5.55 16.29
C GLU A 384 -5.49 -6.22 16.29
N ALA A 385 -5.46 -7.54 16.18
CA ALA A 385 -4.23 -8.32 16.22
C ALA A 385 -3.31 -8.04 15.02
N THR A 386 -3.83 -7.92 13.79
CA THR A 386 -3.01 -7.56 12.61
C THR A 386 -2.47 -6.13 12.70
N ASN A 387 -3.31 -5.17 13.11
CA ASN A 387 -2.86 -3.79 13.34
C ASN A 387 -1.78 -3.70 14.44
N ALA A 388 -1.91 -4.48 15.52
CA ALA A 388 -0.93 -4.50 16.60
C ALA A 388 0.44 -5.03 16.15
N ILE A 389 0.49 -6.06 15.29
CA ILE A 389 1.76 -6.64 14.84
C ILE A 389 2.46 -5.79 13.77
N ALA A 390 1.71 -5.09 12.91
CA ALA A 390 2.22 -4.23 11.83
C ALA A 390 3.08 -3.03 12.32
N SER A 391 3.04 -2.75 13.63
CA SER A 391 3.86 -1.76 14.32
C SER A 391 5.30 -2.20 14.63
N GLY A 392 5.66 -3.48 14.44
CA GLY A 392 6.97 -4.03 14.78
C GLY A 392 7.38 -3.82 16.25
N ASP A 393 8.68 -3.94 16.56
CA ASP A 393 9.21 -3.57 17.87
C ASP A 393 10.61 -2.93 17.79
N LYS A 394 11.06 -2.32 18.90
CA LYS A 394 12.29 -1.53 18.93
C LYS A 394 13.54 -2.32 18.49
N ASN A 395 13.57 -3.64 18.67
CA ASN A 395 14.75 -4.44 18.30
C ASN A 395 14.86 -4.65 16.77
N THR A 396 13.78 -4.43 16.03
CA THR A 396 13.71 -4.54 14.56
C THR A 396 13.63 -3.18 13.87
N ASN A 397 14.03 -2.08 14.55
CA ASN A 397 13.76 -0.69 14.11
C ASN A 397 12.28 -0.41 13.83
N TYR A 398 11.38 -1.10 14.56
CA TYR A 398 9.92 -1.12 14.36
C TYR A 398 9.44 -1.69 13.01
N TRP A 399 10.29 -2.38 12.27
CA TRP A 399 9.84 -3.23 11.17
C TRP A 399 9.15 -4.49 11.70
N HIS A 400 7.91 -4.72 11.30
CA HIS A 400 7.29 -6.03 11.36
C HIS A 400 7.92 -6.94 10.30
N ILE A 401 8.56 -8.02 10.74
CA ILE A 401 9.21 -9.02 9.87
C ILE A 401 8.69 -10.39 10.30
N SER A 402 7.83 -11.00 9.48
CA SER A 402 7.31 -12.35 9.70
C SER A 402 7.63 -13.23 8.49
N ASN A 403 8.51 -14.20 8.68
CA ASN A 403 9.07 -15.05 7.62
C ASN A 403 9.06 -16.55 7.98
N LEU A 404 8.43 -16.95 9.10
CA LEU A 404 8.31 -18.36 9.50
C LEU A 404 6.96 -18.91 9.03
N ASN A 405 6.97 -20.07 8.37
CA ASN A 405 5.77 -20.75 7.85
C ASN A 405 4.86 -19.90 6.95
N ILE A 406 5.37 -18.80 6.39
CA ILE A 406 4.64 -18.00 5.40
C ILE A 406 4.58 -18.76 4.08
N GLY A 407 3.39 -18.82 3.49
CA GLY A 407 3.12 -19.50 2.23
C GLY A 407 2.93 -21.02 2.36
N VAL A 408 3.40 -21.70 3.41
CA VAL A 408 3.00 -23.08 3.72
C VAL A 408 2.78 -23.22 5.21
N TYR A 409 1.53 -23.47 5.59
CA TYR A 409 1.10 -23.37 6.99
C TYR A 409 0.92 -24.78 7.56
N PRO A 410 1.75 -25.23 8.52
CA PRO A 410 1.50 -26.48 9.24
C PRO A 410 0.08 -26.51 9.83
N ASN A 411 -0.55 -27.68 9.88
CA ASN A 411 -1.88 -27.79 10.48
C ASN A 411 -1.79 -27.76 12.02
N ALA A 412 -1.87 -26.57 12.59
CA ALA A 412 -1.98 -26.27 14.01
C ALA A 412 -2.53 -24.83 14.19
N TRP A 413 -3.14 -24.53 15.34
CA TRP A 413 -3.87 -23.27 15.55
C TRP A 413 -3.02 -22.01 15.39
N GLU A 414 -1.78 -22.05 15.86
CA GLU A 414 -0.81 -20.98 15.69
C GLU A 414 -0.50 -20.68 14.21
N ASN A 415 -0.42 -21.72 13.37
CA ASN A 415 -0.14 -21.58 11.94
C ASN A 415 -1.40 -21.22 11.14
N TRP A 416 -2.59 -21.65 11.59
CA TRP A 416 -3.87 -21.19 11.03
C TRP A 416 -4.14 -19.70 11.35
N LEU A 417 -3.68 -19.18 12.49
CA LEU A 417 -3.65 -17.74 12.75
C LEU A 417 -2.75 -17.00 11.75
N VAL A 418 -1.51 -17.46 11.55
CA VAL A 418 -0.58 -16.86 10.57
C VAL A 418 -1.20 -16.86 9.17
N ARG A 419 -1.80 -17.99 8.75
CA ARG A 419 -2.53 -18.12 7.48
C ARG A 419 -3.68 -17.12 7.35
N THR A 420 -4.42 -16.89 8.43
CA THR A 420 -5.54 -15.94 8.47
C THR A 420 -5.06 -14.51 8.37
N GLY A 421 -3.99 -14.15 9.09
CA GLY A 421 -3.34 -12.85 9.00
C GLY A 421 -2.87 -12.54 7.58
N VAL A 422 -2.19 -13.49 6.93
CA VAL A 422 -1.74 -13.33 5.53
C VAL A 422 -2.92 -13.09 4.57
N ALA A 423 -4.06 -13.78 4.76
CA ALA A 423 -5.26 -13.55 3.98
C ALA A 423 -5.83 -12.12 4.21
N ILE A 424 -5.92 -11.68 5.46
CA ILE A 424 -6.42 -10.35 5.83
C ILE A 424 -5.51 -9.23 5.30
N ASP A 425 -4.20 -9.33 5.52
CA ASP A 425 -3.25 -8.24 5.24
C ASP A 425 -2.84 -8.16 3.76
N GLY A 426 -2.76 -9.30 3.06
CA GLY A 426 -2.21 -9.39 1.69
C GLY A 426 -2.93 -10.33 0.73
N GLY A 427 -3.97 -11.04 1.16
CA GLY A 427 -4.66 -12.10 0.41
C GLY A 427 -3.82 -13.37 0.23
N ALA A 428 -2.66 -13.26 -0.39
CA ALA A 428 -1.67 -14.33 -0.46
C ALA A 428 -0.23 -13.81 -0.60
N ALA A 429 0.64 -14.25 0.32
CA ALA A 429 2.07 -14.00 0.28
C ALA A 429 2.81 -14.95 -0.66
N ASN A 430 3.94 -14.50 -1.21
CA ASN A 430 5.01 -15.40 -1.68
C ASN A 430 5.58 -16.18 -0.48
N ILE A 431 6.22 -17.33 -0.73
CA ILE A 431 7.12 -17.91 0.26
C ILE A 431 8.34 -17.00 0.49
N PRO A 432 8.94 -16.97 1.69
CA PRO A 432 10.10 -16.14 1.99
C PRO A 432 11.28 -16.29 1.02
N ASN A 433 11.52 -17.52 0.52
CA ASN A 433 12.54 -17.79 -0.50
C ASN A 433 12.30 -17.03 -1.84
N ASP A 434 11.06 -16.66 -2.16
CA ASP A 434 10.67 -15.87 -3.34
C ASP A 434 10.55 -14.38 -3.06
N GLY A 435 10.03 -14.00 -1.88
CA GLY A 435 9.99 -12.61 -1.48
C GLY A 435 9.46 -12.40 -0.06
N VAL A 436 9.95 -11.34 0.59
CA VAL A 436 9.54 -10.92 1.93
C VAL A 436 9.15 -9.45 1.95
N TYR A 437 8.26 -9.10 2.88
CA TYR A 437 7.52 -7.83 2.89
C TYR A 437 7.55 -7.11 4.26
N PRO A 438 8.73 -6.69 4.79
CA PRO A 438 8.76 -5.93 6.04
C PRO A 438 7.89 -4.67 5.98
N THR A 439 7.05 -4.45 6.99
CA THR A 439 6.20 -3.25 7.12
C THR A 439 6.53 -2.46 8.37
N SER A 440 6.32 -1.14 8.35
CA SER A 440 6.36 -0.32 9.56
C SER A 440 5.33 0.80 9.49
N GLN A 441 4.64 1.02 10.61
CA GLN A 441 3.82 2.20 10.88
C GLN A 441 4.50 3.19 11.85
N LYS A 442 5.79 2.96 12.19
CA LYS A 442 6.52 3.72 13.21
C LYS A 442 7.90 4.19 12.77
N ASP A 443 8.34 5.31 13.34
CA ASP A 443 9.73 5.75 13.30
C ASP A 443 10.60 4.92 14.26
N HIS A 444 11.92 5.08 14.15
CA HIS A 444 12.91 4.38 14.99
C HIS A 444 12.84 4.70 16.50
N GLU A 445 12.12 5.75 16.90
CA GLU A 445 11.86 6.06 18.32
C GLU A 445 10.62 5.30 18.84
N GLY A 446 9.68 4.97 17.94
CA GLY A 446 8.45 4.23 18.19
C GLY A 446 7.18 5.07 18.04
N ASN A 447 7.30 6.28 17.49
CA ASN A 447 6.16 7.15 17.21
C ASN A 447 5.51 6.76 15.88
N THR A 448 4.18 6.94 15.75
CA THR A 448 3.46 6.71 14.49
C THR A 448 4.03 7.57 13.35
N LEU A 449 4.16 6.99 12.16
CA LEU A 449 4.53 7.71 10.94
C LEU A 449 3.37 8.57 10.46
N ARG A 450 3.59 9.89 10.34
CA ARG A 450 2.56 10.89 10.03
C ARG A 450 3.09 11.95 9.08
N SER A 451 2.31 12.33 8.07
CA SER A 451 2.69 13.30 7.04
C SER A 451 2.96 14.72 7.56
N THR A 452 2.55 15.05 8.79
CA THR A 452 2.97 16.29 9.49
C THR A 452 4.45 16.29 9.89
N TYR A 453 5.19 15.19 9.67
CA TYR A 453 6.64 15.12 9.82
C TYR A 453 7.31 14.62 8.54
N ASN A 454 8.57 15.01 8.36
CA ASN A 454 9.48 14.50 7.35
C ASN A 454 10.34 13.37 7.94
N TYR A 455 10.68 12.37 7.13
CA TYR A 455 11.48 11.21 7.51
C TYR A 455 12.53 10.88 6.45
N THR A 456 13.52 10.08 6.81
CA THR A 456 14.53 9.52 5.92
C THR A 456 14.67 8.01 6.11
N ILE A 457 15.08 7.32 5.04
CA ILE A 457 15.60 5.94 5.11
C ILE A 457 16.96 5.96 4.41
N THR A 458 18.03 5.74 5.17
CA THR A 458 19.41 5.73 4.65
C THR A 458 19.80 4.31 4.28
N LEU A 459 20.04 4.07 3.00
CA LEU A 459 20.47 2.78 2.47
C LEU A 459 22.00 2.78 2.31
N PRO A 460 22.75 2.05 3.16
CA PRO A 460 24.19 1.93 2.98
C PRO A 460 24.51 0.99 1.79
N PRO A 461 25.66 1.18 1.13
CA PRO A 461 26.18 0.18 0.20
C PRO A 461 26.61 -1.08 0.96
N LEU A 462 26.12 -2.24 0.51
CA LEU A 462 26.40 -3.58 1.04
C LEU A 462 27.21 -4.40 0.04
N THR A 463 28.02 -5.35 0.52
CA THR A 463 28.80 -6.25 -0.35
C THR A 463 28.19 -7.65 -0.45
N ARG A 464 27.88 -8.09 -1.66
CA ARG A 464 27.48 -9.48 -1.93
C ARG A 464 28.65 -10.46 -1.88
N ILE A 465 28.35 -11.75 -1.78
CA ILE A 465 29.37 -12.83 -1.75
C ILE A 465 30.23 -12.93 -3.03
N ASP A 466 29.73 -12.40 -4.14
CA ASP A 466 30.39 -12.29 -5.44
C ASP A 466 31.23 -10.99 -5.57
N GLY A 467 31.14 -10.08 -4.60
CA GLY A 467 31.83 -8.79 -4.57
C GLY A 467 31.04 -7.62 -5.19
N GLU A 468 29.80 -7.83 -5.63
CA GLU A 468 28.94 -6.75 -6.15
C GLU A 468 28.42 -5.85 -5.01
N THR A 469 28.38 -4.53 -5.26
CA THR A 469 27.77 -3.54 -4.36
C THR A 469 26.27 -3.46 -4.60
N VAL A 470 25.47 -3.65 -3.55
CA VAL A 470 24.01 -3.52 -3.57
C VAL A 470 23.50 -2.69 -2.40
N TYR A 471 22.27 -2.18 -2.45
CA TYR A 471 21.67 -1.38 -1.36
C TYR A 471 20.65 -2.17 -0.52
N ALA A 472 20.51 -3.47 -0.79
CA ALA A 472 19.63 -4.40 -0.09
C ALA A 472 19.97 -5.86 -0.45
N PRO A 473 19.76 -6.83 0.45
CA PRO A 473 20.06 -8.25 0.21
C PRO A 473 18.96 -8.96 -0.62
N ALA A 474 18.83 -8.58 -1.89
CA ALA A 474 17.93 -9.20 -2.87
C ALA A 474 18.67 -9.58 -4.18
N ASN A 475 18.31 -10.72 -4.79
CA ASN A 475 18.76 -11.09 -6.14
C ASN A 475 17.83 -10.55 -7.22
N GLY A 476 16.52 -10.55 -6.99
CA GLY A 476 15.52 -10.17 -7.99
C GLY A 476 15.38 -8.65 -8.10
N PHE A 477 14.84 -8.03 -7.04
CA PHE A 477 14.84 -6.59 -6.83
C PHE A 477 14.43 -6.26 -5.39
N TRP A 478 14.59 -5.00 -5.02
CA TRP A 478 14.09 -4.42 -3.78
C TRP A 478 13.34 -3.11 -4.06
N SER A 479 12.40 -2.75 -3.19
CA SER A 479 11.72 -1.44 -3.22
C SER A 479 11.19 -1.03 -1.85
N TYR A 480 11.02 0.27 -1.66
CA TYR A 480 10.25 0.86 -0.57
C TYR A 480 9.02 1.53 -1.16
N THR A 481 7.86 1.25 -0.62
CA THR A 481 6.56 1.76 -1.08
C THR A 481 5.80 2.33 0.11
N ILE A 482 5.16 3.48 -0.06
CA ILE A 482 4.35 4.12 0.97
C ILE A 482 2.88 3.71 0.80
N TYR A 483 2.17 3.59 1.92
CA TYR A 483 0.77 3.18 2.06
C TYR A 483 0.06 4.15 3.00
N GLN A 484 -1.24 4.36 2.81
CA GLN A 484 -2.11 5.12 3.71
C GLN A 484 -3.20 4.15 4.22
N PRO A 485 -2.89 3.27 5.19
CA PRO A 485 -3.78 2.20 5.60
C PRO A 485 -5.04 2.68 6.33
N ASP A 486 -4.91 3.80 7.04
CA ASP A 486 -5.99 4.41 7.81
C ASP A 486 -6.98 5.16 6.91
N PRO A 487 -8.24 5.37 7.37
CA PRO A 487 -9.18 6.21 6.66
C PRO A 487 -8.63 7.62 6.45
N GLY A 488 -8.35 7.94 5.20
CA GLY A 488 -7.77 9.22 4.83
C GLY A 488 -8.10 9.58 3.41
N ASN A 489 -7.17 10.25 2.75
CA ASN A 489 -7.35 10.62 1.36
C ASN A 489 -7.43 9.34 0.51
N ALA A 490 -6.41 8.49 0.36
CA ALA A 490 -6.39 7.36 -0.59
C ALA A 490 -7.69 6.52 -0.85
N TYR A 491 -8.05 6.27 -2.13
CA TYR A 491 -9.19 5.42 -2.57
C TYR A 491 -9.13 3.96 -2.06
N GLN A 492 -7.91 3.46 -1.99
CA GLN A 492 -7.49 2.17 -1.46
C GLN A 492 -6.20 2.43 -0.68
N PRO A 493 -5.86 1.64 0.35
CA PRO A 493 -4.80 1.97 1.33
C PRO A 493 -3.36 2.07 0.81
N PHE A 494 -3.16 2.10 -0.51
CA PHE A 494 -1.91 2.05 -1.23
C PHE A 494 -1.76 3.17 -2.28
N LEU A 495 -2.66 4.16 -2.26
CA LEU A 495 -2.79 5.17 -3.32
C LEU A 495 -2.59 6.59 -2.81
N ILE A 496 -1.33 7.02 -2.80
CA ILE A 496 -0.95 8.36 -2.34
C ILE A 496 -1.28 9.38 -3.42
N GLU A 497 -2.23 10.26 -3.13
CA GLU A 497 -2.59 11.41 -3.96
C GLU A 497 -1.36 12.20 -4.41
N ASN A 498 -0.51 12.53 -3.44
CA ASN A 498 0.71 13.31 -3.62
C ASN A 498 1.79 12.63 -4.49
N ALA A 499 1.63 11.37 -4.88
CA ALA A 499 2.57 10.70 -5.77
C ALA A 499 2.75 11.43 -7.14
N ILE A 500 1.74 12.20 -7.57
CA ILE A 500 1.79 12.98 -8.83
C ILE A 500 2.62 14.27 -8.76
N SER A 501 3.01 14.73 -7.57
CA SER A 501 3.82 15.94 -7.42
C SER A 501 5.30 15.70 -7.72
N ASN A 502 5.79 14.46 -7.61
CA ASN A 502 7.13 14.09 -8.07
C ASN A 502 7.19 14.00 -9.61
N GLN A 503 7.46 15.14 -10.24
CA GLN A 503 7.58 15.25 -11.69
C GLN A 503 8.96 14.83 -12.24
N HIS A 504 9.94 14.48 -11.40
CA HIS A 504 11.30 14.16 -11.83
C HIS A 504 11.35 13.04 -12.88
N PHE A 505 10.60 11.97 -12.63
CA PHE A 505 10.54 10.80 -13.50
C PHE A 505 9.64 11.01 -14.73
N THR A 506 8.92 12.13 -14.81
CA THR A 506 8.01 12.43 -15.93
C THR A 506 8.75 12.97 -17.16
N ARG A 507 8.97 12.10 -18.15
CA ARG A 507 9.65 12.46 -19.40
C ARG A 507 8.75 13.29 -20.32
N ILE A 508 9.28 14.41 -20.83
CA ILE A 508 8.62 15.28 -21.84
C ILE A 508 8.88 14.74 -23.27
N ASP A 509 8.32 13.58 -23.59
CA ASP A 509 8.47 12.92 -24.90
C ASP A 509 7.17 12.90 -25.74
N ALA A 510 6.03 13.20 -25.13
CA ALA A 510 4.75 13.28 -25.82
C ALA A 510 4.54 14.63 -26.52
N SER A 511 3.66 14.63 -27.51
CA SER A 511 3.26 15.85 -28.20
C SER A 511 1.81 15.80 -28.67
N ALA A 512 1.15 16.94 -28.59
CA ALA A 512 -0.19 17.16 -29.12
C ALA A 512 -0.16 18.24 -30.19
N THR A 513 -1.10 18.15 -31.13
CA THR A 513 -1.31 19.17 -32.16
C THR A 513 -2.62 19.90 -31.92
N LEU A 514 -2.57 21.23 -31.83
CA LEU A 514 -3.75 22.09 -31.66
C LEU A 514 -4.63 22.08 -32.90
N ARG A 515 -5.93 21.80 -32.69
CA ARG A 515 -6.98 21.85 -33.70
C ARG A 515 -7.73 23.19 -33.64
N GLY A 516 -8.39 23.55 -34.73
CA GLY A 516 -9.14 24.82 -34.84
C GLY A 516 -10.43 24.90 -34.01
N ASP A 517 -10.79 23.80 -33.33
CA ASP A 517 -11.92 23.65 -32.40
C ASP A 517 -11.46 23.65 -30.92
N GLY A 518 -10.21 24.01 -30.65
CA GLY A 518 -9.62 24.08 -29.30
C GLY A 518 -9.15 22.74 -28.73
N TRP A 519 -9.33 21.63 -29.44
CA TRP A 519 -8.89 20.31 -29.00
C TRP A 519 -7.39 20.08 -29.28
N LEU A 520 -6.74 19.35 -28.39
CA LEU A 520 -5.39 18.82 -28.58
C LEU A 520 -5.46 17.39 -29.10
N SER A 521 -4.82 17.09 -30.23
CA SER A 521 -4.72 15.71 -30.76
C SER A 521 -3.37 15.10 -30.43
N THR A 522 -3.35 14.01 -29.66
CA THR A 522 -2.13 13.28 -29.26
C THR A 522 -2.22 11.78 -29.60
N ARG A 523 -1.12 11.04 -29.47
CA ARG A 523 -1.11 9.57 -29.56
C ARG A 523 -1.74 8.98 -28.29
N LYS A 524 -2.62 7.99 -28.43
CA LYS A 524 -3.23 7.26 -27.31
C LYS A 524 -2.15 6.50 -26.52
N PRO A 525 -2.01 6.71 -25.19
CA PRO A 525 -1.14 5.90 -24.34
C PRO A 525 -1.54 4.42 -24.37
N GLY A 526 -0.58 3.50 -24.26
CA GLY A 526 -0.84 2.06 -24.30
C GLY A 526 -1.57 1.50 -23.06
N ASN A 527 -1.66 2.29 -21.99
CA ASN A 527 -2.39 2.03 -20.75
C ASN A 527 -3.63 2.92 -20.60
N TRP A 528 -4.07 3.62 -21.66
CA TRP A 528 -5.19 4.55 -21.56
C TRP A 528 -6.52 3.82 -21.33
N ASN A 529 -7.21 4.19 -20.26
CA ASN A 529 -8.55 3.73 -19.91
C ASN A 529 -9.53 4.90 -20.00
N ASP A 530 -10.52 4.81 -20.89
CA ASP A 530 -11.50 5.87 -21.11
C ASP A 530 -12.41 6.09 -19.88
N GLY A 531 -12.55 5.10 -19.00
CA GLY A 531 -13.26 5.21 -17.73
C GLY A 531 -12.49 5.94 -16.61
N THR A 532 -11.18 6.15 -16.77
CA THR A 532 -10.31 6.85 -15.80
C THR A 532 -9.56 8.02 -16.45
N ALA A 533 -10.02 8.46 -17.62
CA ALA A 533 -9.33 9.41 -18.48
C ALA A 533 -9.40 10.86 -17.97
N LEU A 534 -10.55 11.27 -17.43
CA LEU A 534 -10.70 12.60 -16.85
C LEU A 534 -9.83 12.71 -15.59
N GLY A 535 -9.26 13.88 -15.30
CA GLY A 535 -8.31 14.04 -14.20
C GLY A 535 -6.92 13.43 -14.42
N THR A 536 -6.68 12.70 -15.52
CA THR A 536 -5.33 12.25 -15.86
C THR A 536 -4.40 13.46 -16.01
N ALA A 537 -3.34 13.51 -15.20
CA ALA A 537 -2.46 14.66 -15.12
C ALA A 537 -1.31 14.59 -16.15
N LEU A 538 -0.93 15.76 -16.68
CA LEU A 538 0.22 15.94 -17.55
C LEU A 538 0.97 17.22 -17.19
N VAL A 539 2.26 17.30 -17.49
CA VAL A 539 3.06 18.52 -17.36
C VAL A 539 3.50 19.01 -18.72
N THR A 540 3.34 20.30 -18.98
CA THR A 540 3.76 20.94 -20.24
C THR A 540 5.28 21.08 -20.32
N GLY A 541 5.83 21.06 -21.53
CA GLY A 541 7.24 21.39 -21.75
C GLY A 541 7.56 22.87 -21.53
N ALA A 542 8.85 23.21 -21.60
CA ALA A 542 9.35 24.58 -21.46
C ALA A 542 8.82 25.57 -22.52
N ASP A 543 8.35 25.07 -23.67
CA ASP A 543 7.71 25.84 -24.74
C ASP A 543 6.34 25.24 -25.07
N VAL A 544 5.28 26.04 -24.95
CA VAL A 544 3.89 25.60 -25.20
C VAL A 544 3.26 26.14 -26.49
N GLY A 545 3.79 27.22 -27.08
CA GLY A 545 3.44 27.67 -28.44
C GLY A 545 1.96 28.07 -28.72
N THR A 546 1.08 27.94 -27.73
CA THR A 546 -0.35 28.24 -27.77
C THR A 546 -0.71 29.20 -26.63
N SER A 547 -1.68 30.08 -26.85
CA SER A 547 -2.31 30.82 -25.76
C SER A 547 -3.21 29.87 -24.95
N GLY A 548 -3.25 30.07 -23.64
CA GLY A 548 -4.05 29.27 -22.70
C GLY A 548 -3.24 28.23 -21.92
N LEU A 549 -2.03 27.85 -22.36
CA LEU A 549 -1.13 27.02 -21.56
C LEU A 549 0.06 27.83 -21.05
N SER A 550 0.52 27.48 -19.86
CA SER A 550 1.80 27.90 -19.28
C SER A 550 2.85 26.80 -19.49
N ALA A 551 4.12 27.20 -19.57
CA ALA A 551 5.25 26.27 -19.64
C ALA A 551 5.50 25.58 -18.28
N SER A 552 6.05 24.36 -18.30
CA SER A 552 6.40 23.59 -17.08
C SER A 552 5.30 23.56 -16.02
N THR A 553 4.05 23.41 -16.45
CA THR A 553 2.84 23.54 -15.61
C THR A 553 2.00 22.27 -15.72
N THR A 554 1.46 21.82 -14.60
CA THR A 554 0.54 20.67 -14.57
C THR A 554 -0.84 21.06 -15.08
N TYR A 555 -1.42 20.21 -15.91
CA TYR A 555 -2.80 20.29 -16.39
C TYR A 555 -3.46 18.92 -16.31
N TYR A 556 -4.78 18.91 -16.20
CA TYR A 556 -5.60 17.71 -16.04
C TYR A 556 -6.52 17.53 -17.25
N VAL A 557 -6.71 16.31 -17.72
CA VAL A 557 -7.63 16.02 -18.82
C VAL A 557 -9.07 16.34 -18.40
N SER A 558 -9.71 17.28 -19.08
CA SER A 558 -11.06 17.79 -18.76
C SER A 558 -12.17 17.27 -19.67
N ASP A 559 -11.81 16.76 -20.83
CA ASP A 559 -12.70 16.16 -21.83
C ASP A 559 -11.83 15.26 -22.71
N SER A 560 -12.28 14.07 -23.07
CA SER A 560 -11.50 13.15 -23.90
C SER A 560 -12.35 12.27 -24.80
N LYS A 561 -11.82 11.93 -25.97
CA LYS A 561 -12.41 10.97 -26.91
C LYS A 561 -11.37 10.46 -27.91
N THR A 562 -11.51 9.21 -28.35
CA THR A 562 -10.77 8.68 -29.51
C THR A 562 -11.01 9.54 -30.75
N ASP A 563 -9.99 9.79 -31.56
CA ASP A 563 -10.16 10.52 -32.83
C ASP A 563 -10.95 9.62 -33.81
N PRO A 564 -12.09 10.07 -34.36
CA PRO A 564 -12.92 9.26 -35.25
C PRO A 564 -12.24 8.90 -36.59
N LEU A 565 -11.05 9.46 -36.87
CA LEU A 565 -10.26 9.17 -38.07
C LEU A 565 -9.03 8.28 -37.81
N ASP A 566 -8.62 8.09 -36.55
CA ASP A 566 -7.43 7.32 -36.15
C ASP A 566 -7.58 6.84 -34.70
N ASP A 567 -7.89 5.54 -34.51
CA ASP A 567 -8.11 4.94 -33.19
C ASP A 567 -6.86 4.93 -32.29
N ARG A 568 -5.69 5.19 -32.87
CA ARG A 568 -4.40 5.34 -32.18
C ARG A 568 -4.20 6.75 -31.62
N ARG A 569 -5.17 7.65 -31.78
CA ARG A 569 -5.11 9.04 -31.33
C ARG A 569 -6.26 9.39 -30.39
N LEU A 570 -5.95 10.27 -29.45
CA LEU A 570 -6.91 10.91 -28.57
C LEU A 570 -7.06 12.37 -28.97
N LEU A 571 -8.29 12.85 -28.84
CA LEU A 571 -8.61 14.26 -28.70
C LEU A 571 -8.83 14.53 -27.22
N ILE A 572 -8.07 15.47 -26.66
CA ILE A 572 -8.21 15.90 -25.26
C ILE A 572 -8.45 17.41 -25.17
N LYS A 573 -9.16 17.83 -24.12
CA LYS A 573 -9.08 19.18 -23.54
C LYS A 573 -8.42 19.09 -22.17
N LEU A 574 -7.96 20.24 -21.69
CA LEU A 574 -7.25 20.38 -20.42
C LEU A 574 -7.96 21.38 -19.52
N SER A 575 -7.92 21.15 -18.21
CA SER A 575 -8.16 22.16 -17.18
C SER A 575 -6.87 22.39 -16.38
N ASP A 576 -6.70 23.61 -15.87
CA ASP A 576 -5.66 23.98 -14.90
C ASP A 576 -5.99 23.53 -13.47
N THR A 577 -7.23 23.10 -13.24
CA THR A 577 -7.78 22.70 -11.96
C THR A 577 -8.39 21.31 -12.03
N TYR A 578 -8.29 20.58 -10.93
CA TYR A 578 -8.95 19.30 -10.72
C TYR A 578 -9.48 19.30 -9.30
N THR A 579 -10.79 19.06 -9.15
CA THR A 579 -11.42 18.86 -7.85
C THR A 579 -11.55 17.35 -7.65
N PRO A 580 -10.77 16.76 -6.74
CA PRO A 580 -10.91 15.34 -6.46
C PRO A 580 -12.33 15.02 -5.93
N ASP A 581 -12.99 13.95 -6.40
CA ASP A 581 -14.23 13.46 -5.76
C ASP A 581 -13.82 12.72 -4.48
N TYR A 582 -13.52 13.48 -3.44
CA TYR A 582 -13.40 12.92 -2.11
C TYR A 582 -14.78 12.40 -1.69
N ASN A 583 -14.86 11.10 -1.47
CA ASN A 583 -15.77 10.56 -0.48
C ASN A 583 -15.18 10.96 0.90
N TRP A 584 -16.00 11.46 1.84
CA TRP A 584 -15.52 12.34 2.93
C TRP A 584 -15.43 11.75 4.37
N LEU A 585 -15.65 10.44 4.65
CA LEU A 585 -15.92 9.95 6.04
C LEU A 585 -15.43 8.54 6.62
N GLY A 586 -14.66 7.62 5.95
CA GLY A 586 -14.32 6.18 6.29
C GLY A 586 -14.43 5.13 5.10
N ARG A 587 -15.16 3.99 5.22
CA ARG A 587 -15.82 3.14 4.15
C ARG A 587 -17.15 2.59 4.75
N SER A 588 -18.27 2.50 4.00
CA SER A 588 -19.66 2.19 4.50
C SER A 588 -20.51 3.35 5.10
N GLY A 589 -20.79 4.39 4.29
CA GLY A 589 -21.37 5.67 4.74
C GLY A 589 -20.31 6.78 4.85
N THR A 590 -19.23 6.64 4.07
CA THR A 590 -17.87 6.93 4.55
C THR A 590 -16.78 6.76 3.43
N ALA A 591 -15.74 7.62 3.45
CA ALA A 591 -14.54 8.03 2.62
C ALA A 591 -13.88 7.25 1.44
N GLY A 592 -13.06 8.04 0.72
CA GLY A 592 -11.96 7.69 -0.17
C GLY A 592 -11.67 8.80 -1.21
N VAL A 593 -10.42 8.90 -1.69
CA VAL A 593 -9.97 9.79 -2.77
C VAL A 593 -10.58 9.32 -4.08
N PRO A 594 -10.71 10.19 -5.08
CA PRO A 594 -11.05 9.71 -6.41
C PRO A 594 -9.98 8.79 -6.99
N VAL A 595 -10.43 7.72 -7.59
CA VAL A 595 -9.77 7.15 -8.75
C VAL A 595 -9.72 8.24 -9.83
N GLY A 596 -8.65 8.38 -10.61
CA GLY A 596 -8.73 9.27 -11.78
C GLY A 596 -9.95 8.92 -12.65
N GLY A 597 -10.73 9.92 -13.05
CA GLY A 597 -12.02 9.76 -13.73
C GLY A 597 -13.23 9.76 -12.81
N GLU A 598 -13.02 9.52 -11.52
CA GLU A 598 -13.85 10.06 -10.44
C GLU A 598 -13.22 11.39 -10.04
N GLY A 599 -14.00 12.39 -9.63
CA GLY A 599 -13.51 13.76 -9.52
C GLY A 599 -13.78 14.59 -10.77
N SER A 600 -13.99 15.87 -10.54
CA SER A 600 -14.38 16.83 -11.55
C SER A 600 -13.17 17.67 -11.97
N PRO A 601 -12.58 17.45 -13.16
CA PRO A 601 -11.70 18.46 -13.74
C PRO A 601 -12.46 19.77 -13.90
N GLY A 602 -11.77 20.89 -13.68
CA GLY A 602 -12.37 22.20 -13.77
C GLY A 602 -12.82 22.58 -15.18
N THR A 603 -13.20 23.85 -15.35
CA THR A 603 -13.56 24.35 -16.69
C THR A 603 -12.38 24.16 -17.64
N SER A 604 -12.65 23.70 -18.86
CA SER A 604 -11.60 23.50 -19.87
C SER A 604 -10.96 24.84 -20.26
N VAL A 605 -9.63 24.90 -20.24
CA VAL A 605 -8.89 26.10 -20.62
C VAL A 605 -9.10 26.40 -22.11
N SER A 606 -9.35 27.67 -22.43
CA SER A 606 -9.61 28.11 -23.80
C SER A 606 -8.32 28.25 -24.60
N LEU A 607 -7.94 27.19 -25.32
CA LEU A 607 -6.74 27.18 -26.16
C LEU A 607 -6.93 27.93 -27.47
N SER A 608 -5.98 28.80 -27.82
CA SER A 608 -5.98 29.51 -29.09
C SER A 608 -4.58 29.71 -29.67
N GLY A 609 -4.46 29.57 -30.99
CA GLY A 609 -3.20 29.62 -31.71
C GLY A 609 -3.36 29.18 -33.16
N SER A 610 -2.24 29.08 -33.88
CA SER A 610 -2.24 28.52 -35.24
C SER A 610 -2.66 27.05 -35.23
N ARG A 611 -3.63 26.67 -36.07
CA ARG A 611 -3.96 25.25 -36.29
C ARG A 611 -2.69 24.52 -36.74
N GLY A 612 -2.33 23.44 -36.05
CA GLY A 612 -1.07 22.74 -36.29
C GLY A 612 0.05 23.09 -35.31
N THR A 613 -0.13 24.05 -34.40
CA THR A 613 0.80 24.28 -33.28
C THR A 613 1.01 22.98 -32.49
N THR A 614 2.27 22.63 -32.25
CA THR A 614 2.65 21.48 -31.42
C THR A 614 2.88 21.92 -29.99
N VAL A 615 2.17 21.28 -29.05
CA VAL A 615 2.42 21.37 -27.61
C VAL A 615 3.23 20.13 -27.20
N ARG A 616 4.37 20.32 -26.54
CA ARG A 616 5.12 19.23 -25.90
C ARG A 616 4.67 19.05 -24.46
N PHE A 617 4.61 17.81 -24.00
CA PHE A 617 4.20 17.48 -22.63
C PHE A 617 4.71 16.09 -22.22
N GLY A 618 4.64 15.79 -20.93
CA GLY A 618 4.80 14.44 -20.38
C GLY A 618 3.54 14.03 -19.61
N TRP A 619 3.10 12.78 -19.73
CA TRP A 619 2.08 12.22 -18.85
C TRP A 619 2.70 12.00 -17.46
N ILE A 620 2.09 12.55 -16.41
CA ILE A 620 2.68 12.46 -15.07
C ILE A 620 2.68 11.01 -14.59
N GLN A 621 3.84 10.59 -14.11
CA GLN A 621 4.04 9.26 -13.53
C GLN A 621 3.99 9.37 -12.01
N PRO A 622 3.01 8.75 -11.34
CA PRO A 622 2.90 8.81 -9.89
C PRO A 622 4.02 8.00 -9.22
N VAL A 623 4.83 8.66 -8.38
CA VAL A 623 5.88 8.02 -7.58
C VAL A 623 5.32 7.72 -6.19
N ALA A 624 4.87 6.47 -5.98
CA ALA A 624 4.53 5.94 -4.65
C ALA A 624 5.59 4.97 -4.09
N GLN A 625 6.68 4.77 -4.85
CA GLN A 625 7.76 3.86 -4.51
C GLN A 625 9.09 4.25 -5.15
N LEU A 626 10.19 3.78 -4.56
CA LEU A 626 11.54 3.80 -5.14
C LEU A 626 12.24 2.47 -4.85
N GLY A 627 13.10 2.00 -5.75
CA GLY A 627 13.76 0.70 -5.63
C GLY A 627 14.83 0.45 -6.68
N SER A 628 15.22 -0.81 -6.86
CA SER A 628 16.27 -1.21 -7.82
C SER A 628 16.02 -0.71 -9.24
N ALA A 629 14.75 -0.60 -9.64
CA ALA A 629 14.33 -0.14 -10.96
C ALA A 629 14.62 1.35 -11.22
N GLN A 630 14.91 2.14 -10.19
CA GLN A 630 15.31 3.56 -10.26
C GLN A 630 16.78 3.78 -9.86
N LEU A 631 17.54 2.71 -9.57
CA LEU A 631 18.87 2.83 -8.94
C LEU A 631 19.85 3.74 -9.69
N ASP A 632 19.84 3.70 -11.02
CA ASP A 632 20.68 4.55 -11.88
C ASP A 632 20.32 6.05 -11.84
N ASP A 633 19.08 6.39 -11.42
CA ASP A 633 18.58 7.76 -11.27
C ASP A 633 18.75 8.30 -9.84
N LEU A 634 19.00 7.45 -8.84
CA LEU A 634 19.11 7.82 -7.42
C LEU A 634 20.46 8.50 -7.11
N GLU A 635 20.41 9.58 -6.33
CA GLU A 635 21.59 10.33 -5.87
C GLU A 635 22.20 9.69 -4.62
N THR A 636 23.53 9.51 -4.61
CA THR A 636 24.29 9.05 -3.44
C THR A 636 24.99 10.21 -2.73
N ASN A 637 25.18 10.06 -1.41
CA ASN A 637 25.96 11.00 -0.60
C ASN A 637 27.49 10.73 -0.73
N ALA A 638 28.29 11.49 0.03
CA ALA A 638 29.76 11.38 -0.03
C ALA A 638 30.31 10.02 0.46
N ASP A 639 29.55 9.31 1.30
CA ASP A 639 29.87 7.98 1.83
C ASP A 639 29.30 6.85 0.95
N GLY A 640 28.64 7.20 -0.16
CA GLY A 640 28.05 6.26 -1.10
C GLY A 640 26.66 5.74 -0.71
N GLU A 641 26.00 6.35 0.29
CA GLU A 641 24.67 5.94 0.75
C GLU A 641 23.57 6.60 -0.07
N ILE A 642 22.44 5.90 -0.25
CA ILE A 642 21.21 6.49 -0.83
C ILE A 642 20.29 6.91 0.32
N VAL A 643 20.06 8.21 0.47
CA VAL A 643 19.11 8.75 1.46
C VAL A 643 17.77 8.96 0.78
N LEU A 644 16.81 8.06 1.01
CA LEU A 644 15.42 8.24 0.58
C LEU A 644 14.74 9.27 1.48
N GLN A 645 14.07 10.26 0.89
CA GLN A 645 13.37 11.33 1.60
C GLN A 645 11.86 11.06 1.59
N LEU A 646 11.28 10.80 2.76
CA LEU A 646 9.85 10.50 2.94
C LEU A 646 9.15 11.76 3.49
N ARG A 647 8.43 12.49 2.63
CA ARG A 647 7.84 13.79 2.99
C ARG A 647 6.70 14.21 2.06
N ALA A 648 5.80 15.06 2.57
CA ALA A 648 4.66 15.58 1.82
C ALA A 648 5.10 16.65 0.80
N ASN A 649 5.90 17.63 1.20
CA ASN A 649 6.38 18.67 0.27
C ASN A 649 7.67 18.28 -0.45
N GLN A 650 7.77 18.68 -1.73
CA GLN A 650 8.91 18.44 -2.61
C GLN A 650 10.24 18.93 -2.00
N PRO A 651 11.30 18.10 -1.92
CA PRO A 651 12.62 18.55 -1.52
C PRO A 651 13.34 19.32 -2.63
N ARG A 652 14.26 20.21 -2.21
CA ARG A 652 15.06 21.05 -3.12
C ARG A 652 16.27 20.34 -3.73
N THR A 653 16.72 19.25 -3.11
CA THR A 653 17.90 18.45 -3.47
C THR A 653 17.54 16.96 -3.43
N ALA A 654 18.29 16.12 -4.15
CA ALA A 654 18.02 14.68 -4.25
C ALA A 654 16.56 14.36 -4.59
N LEU A 655 16.04 15.01 -5.64
CA LEU A 655 14.64 14.91 -6.05
C LEU A 655 14.27 13.51 -6.58
N SER A 656 15.23 12.80 -7.17
CA SER A 656 15.07 11.39 -7.53
C SER A 656 14.90 10.49 -6.31
N ASN A 657 15.50 10.84 -5.17
CA ASN A 657 15.35 10.12 -3.90
C ASN A 657 14.06 10.49 -3.13
N TRP A 658 13.22 11.37 -3.66
CA TRP A 658 11.99 11.77 -2.99
C TRP A 658 10.89 10.72 -3.16
N LEU A 659 10.41 10.23 -2.03
CA LEU A 659 9.27 9.35 -1.90
C LEU A 659 8.10 10.13 -1.25
N PRO A 660 7.14 10.64 -2.03
CA PRO A 660 5.98 11.39 -1.52
C PRO A 660 5.20 10.61 -0.46
N THR A 661 4.95 11.23 0.69
CA THR A 661 3.96 10.75 1.68
C THR A 661 2.58 11.34 1.37
N PRO A 662 1.48 10.81 1.96
CA PRO A 662 0.17 11.46 1.90
C PRO A 662 0.23 12.95 2.23
N ASN A 663 -0.67 13.74 1.64
CA ASN A 663 -0.89 15.12 2.05
C ASN A 663 -1.53 15.18 3.44
N GLU A 664 -1.51 16.36 4.04
CA GLU A 664 -2.31 16.66 5.22
C GLU A 664 -3.82 16.54 4.88
N GLY A 665 -4.63 16.01 5.81
CA GLY A 665 -6.02 15.65 5.53
C GLY A 665 -6.98 15.94 6.69
N TYR A 666 -8.25 16.20 6.35
CA TYR A 666 -9.27 16.81 7.22
C TYR A 666 -9.74 15.93 8.39
N VAL A 667 -9.50 14.61 8.35
CA VAL A 667 -9.74 13.69 9.48
C VAL A 667 -8.41 13.21 10.02
N GLY A 668 -8.21 13.29 11.35
CA GLY A 668 -6.85 13.31 11.89
C GLY A 668 -6.07 11.99 11.92
N ASP A 669 -6.64 10.92 11.37
CA ASP A 669 -5.94 9.65 11.14
C ASP A 669 -5.48 9.55 9.66
N ALA A 670 -5.99 10.40 8.78
CA ALA A 670 -5.54 10.56 7.39
C ALA A 670 -4.06 10.94 7.27
N TYR A 671 -3.48 11.58 8.28
CA TYR A 671 -2.07 11.91 8.30
C TYR A 671 -1.17 10.67 8.40
N ASN A 672 -1.68 9.55 8.91
CA ASN A 672 -0.88 8.36 9.18
C ASN A 672 -0.52 7.62 7.89
N PHE A 673 0.68 7.03 7.86
CA PHE A 673 1.11 6.21 6.73
C PHE A 673 1.92 4.99 7.19
N GLN A 674 2.04 4.00 6.32
CA GLN A 674 2.87 2.81 6.49
C GLN A 674 3.93 2.78 5.39
N VAL A 675 5.12 2.27 5.70
CA VAL A 675 6.14 1.91 4.71
C VAL A 675 6.17 0.39 4.59
N MET A 676 6.23 -0.14 3.37
CA MET A 676 6.58 -1.54 3.12
C MET A 676 7.90 -1.58 2.34
N ALA A 677 8.88 -2.27 2.89
CA ALA A 677 10.07 -2.71 2.18
C ALA A 677 9.76 -4.06 1.50
N ARG A 678 10.34 -4.27 0.32
CA ARG A 678 10.23 -5.52 -0.45
C ARG A 678 11.60 -6.02 -0.82
N TYR A 679 11.81 -7.33 -0.68
CA TYR A 679 13.03 -8.01 -1.10
C TYR A 679 12.63 -9.28 -1.84
N TYR A 680 12.80 -9.29 -3.17
CA TYR A 680 12.48 -10.43 -4.03
C TYR A 680 13.72 -11.27 -4.31
N GLU A 681 13.55 -12.59 -4.19
CA GLU A 681 14.62 -13.57 -4.05
C GLU A 681 15.68 -13.12 -3.02
N PRO A 682 15.35 -13.13 -1.70
CA PRO A 682 16.28 -12.73 -0.65
C PRO A 682 17.60 -13.51 -0.66
N THR A 683 18.69 -12.76 -0.53
CA THR A 683 20.07 -13.26 -0.63
C THR A 683 20.87 -12.88 0.61
N TRP A 684 22.20 -13.09 0.57
CA TRP A 684 23.14 -12.65 1.60
C TRP A 684 23.96 -11.44 1.12
N ALA A 685 24.11 -10.43 1.98
CA ALA A 685 25.04 -9.31 1.80
C ALA A 685 25.66 -8.95 3.16
N ASP A 686 26.97 -8.68 3.18
CA ASP A 686 27.77 -8.45 4.39
C ASP A 686 27.51 -9.46 5.52
N GLU A 687 27.47 -10.76 5.15
CA GLU A 687 27.17 -11.89 6.05
C GLU A 687 25.76 -11.87 6.70
N THR A 688 24.88 -10.95 6.28
CA THR A 688 23.50 -10.82 6.77
C THR A 688 22.44 -11.17 5.71
N THR A 689 21.23 -11.51 6.14
CA THR A 689 20.06 -11.73 5.27
C THR A 689 18.75 -11.43 6.00
N VAL A 690 17.75 -10.92 5.27
CA VAL A 690 16.41 -10.62 5.80
C VAL A 690 15.61 -11.89 6.13
N LEU A 691 16.08 -13.06 5.69
CA LEU A 691 15.49 -14.35 6.04
C LEU A 691 15.80 -14.78 7.48
N ALA A 692 16.88 -14.29 8.11
CA ALA A 692 17.22 -14.63 9.49
C ALA A 692 16.31 -13.88 10.49
N SER A 693 15.87 -14.58 11.54
CA SER A 693 14.93 -14.05 12.55
C SER A 693 15.59 -13.29 13.71
N SER A 694 16.89 -13.52 13.95
CA SER A 694 17.65 -12.88 15.04
C SER A 694 19.17 -13.10 14.89
N GLY A 695 19.96 -12.37 15.69
CA GLY A 695 21.41 -12.55 15.82
C GLY A 695 22.22 -11.88 14.70
N ASP A 696 23.53 -12.12 14.70
CA ASP A 696 24.51 -11.43 13.83
C ASP A 696 24.26 -11.63 12.32
N GLN A 697 23.44 -12.61 11.94
CA GLN A 697 23.05 -12.90 10.55
C GLN A 697 21.77 -12.14 10.10
N GLN A 698 21.07 -11.45 11.00
CA GLN A 698 19.84 -10.75 10.68
C GLN A 698 20.13 -9.43 9.98
N TYR A 699 19.70 -9.32 8.72
CA TYR A 699 19.54 -8.01 8.09
C TYR A 699 18.20 -7.42 8.54
N LEU A 700 18.26 -6.26 9.17
CA LEU A 700 17.10 -5.39 9.38
C LEU A 700 17.06 -4.35 8.26
N PRO A 701 15.89 -4.07 7.66
CA PRO A 701 15.73 -2.87 6.85
C PRO A 701 16.17 -1.63 7.65
N PRO A 702 16.82 -0.63 7.01
CA PRO A 702 17.29 0.56 7.71
C PRO A 702 16.16 1.29 8.45
N ALA A 703 16.55 2.00 9.50
CA ALA A 703 15.64 2.73 10.35
C ALA A 703 14.87 3.81 9.58
N ILE A 704 13.59 4.00 9.92
CA ILE A 704 12.83 5.15 9.46
C ILE A 704 13.09 6.28 10.45
N GLU A 705 13.93 7.24 10.03
CA GLU A 705 14.43 8.31 10.88
C GLU A 705 13.58 9.55 10.70
N ARG A 706 12.89 9.97 11.76
CA ARG A 706 12.13 11.22 11.78
C ARG A 706 13.10 12.39 11.85
N THR A 707 12.97 13.35 10.94
CA THR A 707 13.83 14.53 10.88
C THR A 707 13.13 15.73 11.49
N SER A 708 12.12 16.28 10.82
CA SER A 708 11.57 17.59 11.14
C SER A 708 10.05 17.61 11.04
N LEU A 709 9.37 18.44 11.85
CA LEU A 709 7.97 18.76 11.59
C LEU A 709 7.85 19.42 10.21
N HIS A 710 6.95 18.94 9.36
CA HIS A 710 6.54 19.63 8.15
C HIS A 710 5.98 21.01 8.55
N ARG A 711 6.48 22.12 7.98
CA ARG A 711 6.09 23.50 8.37
C ARG A 711 6.35 24.51 7.26
N ILE A 712 5.88 25.74 7.49
CA ILE A 712 6.16 26.91 6.63
C ILE A 712 7.68 27.13 6.49
N ALA A 713 8.17 27.09 5.25
CA ALA A 713 9.59 27.16 4.92
C ALA A 713 10.10 28.62 4.85
N LEU A 714 10.10 29.32 5.99
CA LEU A 714 10.46 30.75 6.08
C LEU A 714 11.79 31.12 5.41
N TRP A 715 12.81 30.30 5.63
CA TRP A 715 14.18 30.52 5.17
C TRP A 715 14.34 30.37 3.65
N GLU A 716 13.32 29.88 2.97
CA GLU A 716 13.28 29.78 1.51
C GLU A 716 12.90 31.09 0.81
N ASP A 717 12.34 32.05 1.57
CA ASP A 717 11.83 33.35 1.10
C ASP A 717 12.70 34.54 1.56
N LEU A 718 13.98 34.26 1.80
CA LEU A 718 14.99 35.27 2.07
C LEU A 718 15.23 36.14 0.83
N ASP A 719 15.21 37.46 1.04
CA ASP A 719 15.73 38.40 0.05
C ASP A 719 17.27 38.40 -0.02
N GLN A 720 17.83 39.24 -0.89
CA GLN A 720 19.28 39.35 -1.04
C GLN A 720 20.01 39.79 0.26
N ALA A 721 19.36 40.53 1.15
CA ALA A 721 19.93 40.89 2.44
C ALA A 721 19.91 39.71 3.41
N GLY A 722 18.83 38.92 3.39
CA GLY A 722 18.74 37.65 4.12
C GLY A 722 19.83 36.65 3.71
N ILE A 723 20.01 36.44 2.40
CA ILE A 723 21.05 35.56 1.86
C ILE A 723 22.46 36.07 2.24
N ALA A 724 22.71 37.38 2.12
CA ALA A 724 23.99 37.97 2.50
C ALA A 724 24.27 37.83 4.01
N LEU A 725 23.25 37.93 4.86
CA LEU A 725 23.38 37.71 6.30
C LEU A 725 23.69 36.24 6.63
N LEU A 726 23.08 35.27 5.92
CA LEU A 726 23.46 33.86 6.06
C LEU A 726 24.93 33.64 5.66
N GLU A 727 25.35 34.19 4.51
CA GLU A 727 26.72 34.05 4.03
C GLU A 727 27.74 34.68 5.01
N GLU A 728 27.43 35.86 5.58
CA GLU A 728 28.23 36.51 6.63
C GLU A 728 28.35 35.65 7.90
N ARG A 729 27.22 35.10 8.37
CA ARG A 729 27.14 34.44 9.69
C ARG A 729 27.57 32.98 9.69
N LEU A 730 27.43 32.31 8.55
CA LEU A 730 27.53 30.85 8.44
C LEU A 730 28.55 30.40 7.39
N GLY A 731 29.03 31.31 6.53
CA GLY A 731 29.88 30.95 5.39
C GLY A 731 29.17 30.11 4.32
N THR A 732 27.83 30.09 4.32
CA THR A 732 27.01 29.34 3.37
C THR A 732 25.77 30.14 2.98
N THR A 733 25.31 29.93 1.75
CA THR A 733 24.02 30.40 1.23
C THR A 733 22.94 29.31 1.31
N SER A 734 23.26 28.14 1.89
CA SER A 734 22.32 27.05 2.09
C SER A 734 21.25 27.37 3.14
N VAL A 735 20.03 26.89 2.89
CA VAL A 735 18.82 27.19 3.67
C VAL A 735 18.30 25.98 4.43
N ASP A 736 19.20 25.17 4.99
CA ASP A 736 18.85 24.10 5.94
C ASP A 736 19.19 24.52 7.39
N PRO A 737 18.25 25.13 8.12
CA PRO A 737 18.45 25.59 9.50
C PRO A 737 18.30 24.49 10.54
N PHE A 738 17.83 23.28 10.20
CA PHE A 738 17.29 22.32 11.17
C PHE A 738 18.13 21.04 11.31
N ALA A 739 19.37 21.20 11.77
CA ALA A 739 20.32 20.09 12.01
C ALA A 739 19.96 19.14 13.19
N LYS A 740 18.75 19.23 13.77
CA LYS A 740 18.32 18.43 14.92
C LYS A 740 16.94 17.85 14.68
N THR A 741 16.76 16.58 15.06
CA THR A 741 15.44 15.96 15.11
C THR A 741 14.52 16.74 16.04
N ASP A 742 13.37 17.19 15.53
CA ASP A 742 12.36 17.84 16.35
C ASP A 742 11.74 16.86 17.35
N ARG A 743 10.91 17.36 18.26
CA ARG A 743 10.10 16.51 19.15
C ARG A 743 8.85 15.99 18.42
N PHE A 744 8.50 14.73 18.65
CA PHE A 744 7.21 14.17 18.23
C PHE A 744 6.06 14.61 19.15
N ASP A 745 4.94 15.01 18.57
CA ASP A 745 3.64 15.09 19.21
C ASP A 745 2.54 14.73 18.19
N ALA A 746 1.53 13.96 18.60
CA ALA A 746 0.48 13.46 17.72
C ALA A 746 -0.54 14.53 17.31
N ASP A 747 -0.62 15.65 18.04
CA ASP A 747 -1.47 16.78 17.64
C ASP A 747 -0.69 17.81 16.79
N ALA A 748 0.64 17.70 16.64
CA ALA A 748 1.45 18.74 15.99
C ALA A 748 1.13 18.95 14.50
N VAL A 749 0.90 20.21 14.14
CA VAL A 749 0.66 20.74 12.80
C VAL A 749 1.69 21.84 12.49
N GLY A 750 2.18 21.88 11.25
CA GLY A 750 3.21 22.83 10.80
C GLY A 750 2.81 24.29 10.64
N ALA A 751 1.64 24.69 11.13
CA ALA A 751 1.11 26.04 11.06
C ALA A 751 1.86 26.95 12.06
N LEU A 752 3.15 27.19 11.81
CA LEU A 752 4.03 27.95 12.68
C LEU A 752 5.17 28.64 11.91
N LEU A 753 5.73 29.68 12.52
CA LEU A 753 6.83 30.49 11.98
C LEU A 753 8.09 30.16 12.79
N ASP A 754 9.00 29.34 12.24
CA ASP A 754 10.22 28.91 12.94
C ASP A 754 11.44 29.72 12.49
N LEU A 755 11.84 30.70 13.30
CA LEU A 755 13.04 31.52 13.11
C LEU A 755 14.24 30.99 13.91
N ARG A 756 14.24 29.74 14.36
CA ARG A 756 15.46 29.08 14.85
C ARG A 756 16.42 28.79 13.69
N TRP A 757 17.71 28.78 14.00
CA TRP A 757 18.77 28.31 13.12
C TRP A 757 19.70 27.38 13.89
N ALA A 758 20.34 26.43 13.21
CA ALA A 758 21.34 25.54 13.78
C ALA A 758 22.38 26.30 14.62
N ASP A 759 22.72 25.73 15.76
CA ASP A 759 23.66 26.27 16.76
C ASP A 759 23.40 27.72 17.23
N GLY A 760 22.17 28.23 17.05
CA GLY A 760 21.76 29.56 17.53
C GLY A 760 22.36 30.72 16.73
N ALA A 761 22.91 30.47 15.54
CA ALA A 761 23.70 31.44 14.78
C ALA A 761 22.97 32.74 14.37
N LEU A 762 21.63 32.74 14.39
CA LEU A 762 20.77 33.89 14.12
C LEU A 762 20.01 34.40 15.37
N GLU A 763 20.32 33.90 16.57
CA GLU A 763 19.74 34.42 17.81
C GLU A 763 20.07 35.91 18.00
N GLY A 764 19.06 36.70 18.37
CA GLY A 764 19.21 38.15 18.58
C GLY A 764 19.28 38.99 17.30
N THR A 765 19.11 38.38 16.12
CA THR A 765 18.75 39.12 14.90
C THR A 765 17.27 39.52 14.93
N ASN A 766 16.87 40.51 14.13
CA ASN A 766 15.47 40.91 13.98
C ASN A 766 15.05 40.76 12.51
N TRP A 767 13.78 40.46 12.27
CA TRP A 767 13.26 40.14 10.94
C TRP A 767 11.90 40.80 10.69
N THR A 768 11.71 41.32 9.48
CA THR A 768 10.41 41.73 8.96
C THR A 768 9.86 40.59 8.09
N LEU A 769 8.82 39.92 8.58
CA LEU A 769 8.01 39.00 7.79
C LEU A 769 6.93 39.79 7.05
N SER A 770 6.90 39.71 5.73
CA SER A 770 5.78 40.22 4.92
C SER A 770 4.76 39.10 4.68
N TYR A 771 3.47 39.42 4.75
CA TYR A 771 2.39 38.43 4.60
C TYR A 771 1.20 38.96 3.79
N SER A 772 0.40 38.01 3.30
CA SER A 772 -0.99 38.22 2.89
C SER A 772 -1.93 37.34 3.70
N TYR A 773 -3.12 37.85 4.02
CA TYR A 773 -4.15 37.12 4.75
C TYR A 773 -5.49 37.22 4.00
N ARG A 774 -5.97 36.09 3.46
CA ARG A 774 -7.32 35.97 2.87
C ARG A 774 -8.30 35.54 3.97
N ARG A 775 -9.52 36.08 3.90
CA ARG A 775 -10.67 35.64 4.69
C ARG A 775 -11.83 35.30 3.74
N ASP A 776 -12.51 34.19 3.97
CA ASP A 776 -13.71 33.76 3.23
C ASP A 776 -14.68 33.09 4.23
N ALA A 777 -15.01 33.81 5.30
CA ALA A 777 -15.44 33.18 6.55
C ALA A 777 -16.76 33.65 7.13
N ALA A 778 -17.31 32.82 8.02
CA ALA A 778 -18.48 33.17 8.83
C ALA A 778 -18.19 34.33 9.81
N TYR A 779 -17.03 34.38 10.47
CA TYR A 779 -16.73 35.39 11.49
C TYR A 779 -15.57 36.33 11.14
N THR A 780 -15.63 37.56 11.68
CA THR A 780 -14.49 38.48 11.62
C THR A 780 -13.39 38.02 12.58
N ASN A 781 -12.44 37.26 12.05
CA ASN A 781 -11.38 36.64 12.84
C ASN A 781 -10.24 37.61 13.19
N GLN A 782 -9.74 37.49 14.42
CA GLN A 782 -8.55 38.17 14.91
C GLN A 782 -7.39 37.19 15.01
N LEU A 783 -6.44 37.29 14.08
CA LEU A 783 -5.25 36.45 14.06
C LEU A 783 -4.09 37.13 14.83
N PHE A 784 -3.58 36.40 15.82
CA PHE A 784 -2.41 36.74 16.59
C PHE A 784 -1.28 35.73 16.38
N PHE A 785 -0.06 36.10 16.73
CA PHE A 785 1.06 35.17 16.90
C PHE A 785 1.62 35.26 18.33
N TYR A 786 2.07 34.14 18.89
CA TYR A 786 2.68 34.05 20.22
C TYR A 786 3.90 33.13 20.22
N VAL A 787 4.84 33.39 21.13
CA VAL A 787 6.10 32.61 21.25
C VAL A 787 5.85 31.26 21.92
N VAL A 788 6.48 30.21 21.39
CA VAL A 788 6.54 28.85 21.96
C VAL A 788 7.98 28.35 22.05
N ASP A 789 8.23 27.38 22.94
CA ASP A 789 9.57 26.86 23.25
C ASP A 789 10.03 25.76 22.27
N ASP A 790 9.09 24.95 21.75
CA ASP A 790 9.34 23.93 20.73
C ASP A 790 8.20 23.84 19.68
N VAL A 791 8.42 23.07 18.61
CA VAL A 791 7.45 22.90 17.51
C VAL A 791 6.16 22.18 17.92
N THR A 792 6.13 21.56 19.10
CA THR A 792 4.90 20.97 19.66
C THR A 792 4.01 22.04 20.29
N GLY A 793 4.49 23.27 20.40
CA GLY A 793 3.76 24.41 20.94
C GLY A 793 3.89 24.53 22.45
N THR A 794 4.92 23.96 23.06
CA THR A 794 5.09 24.08 24.52
C THR A 794 5.30 25.54 24.95
N VAL A 795 4.71 25.88 26.10
CA VAL A 795 4.91 27.17 26.79
C VAL A 795 5.27 26.89 28.24
N GLY A 796 6.57 26.94 28.52
CA GLY A 796 7.18 26.52 29.78
C GLY A 796 6.98 25.03 30.02
N ALA A 797 6.10 24.69 30.96
CA ALA A 797 5.73 23.32 31.30
C ALA A 797 4.35 22.89 30.75
N LEU A 798 3.68 23.76 30.00
CA LEU A 798 2.32 23.55 29.48
C LEU A 798 2.38 23.20 27.99
N ARG A 799 1.60 22.20 27.58
CA ARG A 799 1.31 21.89 26.17
C ARG A 799 -0.04 22.47 25.76
N PRO A 800 -0.30 22.64 24.46
CA PRO A 800 -1.65 22.89 23.95
C PRO A 800 -2.67 21.91 24.57
N GLY A 801 -3.81 22.44 25.01
CA GLY A 801 -4.84 21.68 25.74
C GLY A 801 -4.64 21.57 27.26
N ASP A 802 -3.44 21.77 27.81
CA ASP A 802 -3.23 21.74 29.27
C ASP A 802 -3.98 22.88 29.97
N SER A 803 -4.44 22.62 31.20
CA SER A 803 -5.13 23.64 32.00
C SER A 803 -4.23 24.85 32.26
N GLY A 804 -4.68 26.02 31.81
CA GLY A 804 -3.91 27.27 31.89
C GLY A 804 -3.04 27.58 30.67
N TYR A 805 -2.87 26.65 29.71
CA TYR A 805 -2.10 26.87 28.49
C TYR A 805 -2.56 28.12 27.73
N LEU A 806 -3.87 28.25 27.51
CA LEU A 806 -4.46 29.41 26.86
C LEU A 806 -4.04 30.72 27.57
N GLY A 807 -4.08 30.77 28.90
CA GLY A 807 -3.65 31.96 29.66
C GLY A 807 -2.18 32.32 29.41
N ALA A 808 -1.30 31.32 29.26
CA ALA A 808 0.11 31.52 28.95
C ALA A 808 0.33 31.97 27.50
N ALA A 809 -0.31 31.31 26.51
CA ALA A 809 -0.26 31.69 25.10
C ALA A 809 -0.78 33.13 24.87
N LEU A 810 -1.89 33.50 25.51
CA LEU A 810 -2.45 34.85 25.48
C LEU A 810 -1.49 35.92 26.04
N ALA A 811 -0.62 35.55 27.01
CA ALA A 811 0.38 36.45 27.59
C ALA A 811 1.65 36.59 26.73
N GLN A 812 1.92 35.64 25.83
CA GLN A 812 3.12 35.61 24.97
C GLN A 812 2.89 36.18 23.55
N ARG A 813 1.72 36.80 23.28
CA ARG A 813 1.39 37.35 21.95
C ARG A 813 2.27 38.54 21.58
N ILE A 814 2.86 38.51 20.38
CA ILE A 814 3.69 39.63 19.86
C ILE A 814 2.86 40.80 19.32
N ASN A 815 1.68 40.54 18.76
CA ASN A 815 0.79 41.56 18.19
C ASN A 815 -0.47 41.79 19.03
N ALA A 816 -0.33 41.73 20.37
CA ALA A 816 -1.45 41.74 21.31
C ALA A 816 -2.38 42.99 21.23
N ASN A 817 -1.87 44.12 20.74
CA ASN A 817 -2.62 45.38 20.58
C ASN A 817 -3.03 45.68 19.13
N ASP A 818 -2.59 44.86 18.18
CA ASP A 818 -2.80 45.04 16.73
C ASP A 818 -2.98 43.66 16.05
N PRO A 819 -4.11 42.97 16.31
CA PRO A 819 -4.42 41.71 15.63
C PRO A 819 -4.50 41.89 14.12
N ILE A 820 -4.12 40.85 13.39
CA ILE A 820 -4.38 40.78 11.95
C ILE A 820 -5.88 40.54 11.78
N VAL A 821 -6.58 41.53 11.24
CA VAL A 821 -8.04 41.49 11.02
C VAL A 821 -8.35 41.90 9.59
N ASN A 822 -8.96 40.99 8.83
CA ASN A 822 -9.53 41.33 7.52
C ASN A 822 -11.05 41.50 7.63
N ALA A 823 -11.49 42.75 7.77
CA ALA A 823 -12.91 43.09 7.95
C ALA A 823 -13.76 42.97 6.68
N VAL A 824 -13.18 42.61 5.53
CA VAL A 824 -13.91 42.43 4.26
C VAL A 824 -13.84 40.98 3.85
N ASP A 825 -15.01 40.35 3.74
CA ASP A 825 -15.15 38.99 3.24
C ASP A 825 -14.65 38.82 1.80
N ARG A 826 -14.18 37.62 1.46
CA ARG A 826 -13.68 37.26 0.12
C ARG A 826 -12.60 38.21 -0.41
N SER A 827 -11.71 38.62 0.49
CA SER A 827 -10.69 39.61 0.18
C SER A 827 -9.34 39.22 0.78
N THR A 828 -8.28 39.90 0.36
CA THR A 828 -6.91 39.67 0.83
C THR A 828 -6.31 40.94 1.41
N LEU A 829 -6.02 40.92 2.71
CA LEU A 829 -5.19 41.90 3.39
C LEU A 829 -3.70 41.62 3.10
N LYS A 830 -2.86 42.65 3.15
CA LYS A 830 -1.39 42.52 3.20
C LYS A 830 -0.83 43.32 4.35
N GLY A 831 0.24 42.83 4.97
CA GLY A 831 0.90 43.50 6.09
C GLY A 831 2.29 42.94 6.36
N SER A 832 2.85 43.29 7.52
CA SER A 832 4.10 42.71 8.01
C SER A 832 4.10 42.52 9.52
N LEU A 833 4.97 41.63 10.00
CA LEU A 833 5.24 41.37 11.41
C LEU A 833 6.74 41.57 11.69
N GLN A 834 7.06 42.00 12.90
CA GLN A 834 8.43 42.03 13.41
C GLN A 834 8.66 40.78 14.27
N LEU A 835 9.69 40.00 13.95
CA LEU A 835 10.02 38.72 14.57
C LEU A 835 11.48 38.72 15.03
N ASP A 836 11.74 38.08 16.17
CA ASP A 836 13.08 37.90 16.72
C ASP A 836 13.66 36.58 16.16
N GLY A 837 14.91 36.62 15.72
CA GLY A 837 15.67 35.42 15.35
C GLY A 837 15.94 34.53 16.57
N GLY A 838 15.86 33.22 16.37
CA GLY A 838 15.98 32.21 17.42
C GLY A 838 14.66 31.77 18.07
N ARG A 839 13.50 32.28 17.61
CA ARG A 839 12.19 31.97 18.20
C ARG A 839 11.25 31.22 17.26
N ILE A 840 10.29 30.52 17.85
CA ILE A 840 9.15 29.91 17.16
C ILE A 840 7.90 30.71 17.50
N TYR A 841 7.07 31.02 16.50
CA TYR A 841 5.79 31.69 16.70
C TYR A 841 4.63 30.85 16.17
N MET A 842 3.61 30.63 16.99
CA MET A 842 2.38 29.95 16.60
C MET A 842 1.21 30.93 16.44
N PRO A 843 0.29 30.69 15.50
CA PRO A 843 -0.95 31.44 15.35
C PRO A 843 -1.91 31.17 16.51
N LEU A 844 -2.71 32.18 16.84
CA LEU A 844 -3.84 32.10 17.76
C LEU A 844 -4.97 32.91 17.14
N VAL A 845 -6.11 32.27 16.89
CA VAL A 845 -7.29 32.92 16.30
C VAL A 845 -8.32 33.17 17.39
N MET A 846 -8.85 34.38 17.48
CA MET A 846 -10.08 34.69 18.21
C MET A 846 -11.19 35.00 17.22
N THR A 847 -12.33 34.33 17.37
CA THR A 847 -13.48 34.52 16.47
C THR A 847 -14.48 35.51 17.07
N GLU A 848 -15.31 36.12 16.23
CA GLU A 848 -16.37 37.05 16.68
C GLU A 848 -17.37 36.38 17.64
N ALA A 849 -17.55 35.07 17.52
CA ALA A 849 -18.34 34.23 18.44
C ALA A 849 -17.69 34.03 19.82
N GLY A 850 -16.49 34.57 20.07
CA GLY A 850 -15.76 34.47 21.33
C GLY A 850 -15.02 33.15 21.53
N GLN A 851 -14.81 32.38 20.47
CA GLN A 851 -13.99 31.16 20.52
C GLN A 851 -12.51 31.54 20.42
N THR A 852 -11.63 30.69 20.94
CA THR A 852 -10.18 30.81 20.71
C THR A 852 -9.66 29.49 20.18
N ILE A 853 -9.02 29.55 19.02
CA ILE A 853 -8.61 28.40 18.22
C ILE A 853 -7.08 28.44 18.14
N LEU A 854 -6.47 27.27 18.32
CA LEU A 854 -5.03 27.08 18.46
C LEU A 854 -4.58 25.90 17.59
N PRO A 855 -3.39 25.96 16.96
CA PRO A 855 -2.78 24.77 16.39
C PRO A 855 -2.43 23.79 17.52
N ASN A 856 -2.12 22.55 17.13
CA ASN A 856 -1.65 21.50 18.03
C ASN A 856 -2.63 21.11 19.15
N ALA A 857 -3.91 21.42 19.00
CA ALA A 857 -4.95 21.21 20.02
C ALA A 857 -6.06 20.26 19.56
N ARG A 858 -5.80 19.35 18.59
CA ARG A 858 -6.81 18.42 18.03
C ARG A 858 -7.52 17.65 19.14
N SER A 859 -6.78 17.11 20.11
CA SER A 859 -7.35 16.39 21.28
C SER A 859 -8.34 17.23 22.11
N SER A 860 -8.22 18.56 22.09
CA SER A 860 -9.12 19.47 22.81
C SER A 860 -10.40 19.83 22.04
N PHE A 861 -10.33 19.85 20.69
CA PHE A 861 -11.46 20.21 19.82
C PHE A 861 -12.13 19.01 19.14
N ASN A 862 -11.51 17.83 19.21
CA ASN A 862 -11.81 16.65 18.38
C ASN A 862 -11.73 16.92 16.87
N TYR A 863 -10.98 17.95 16.47
CA TYR A 863 -10.83 18.42 15.09
C TYR A 863 -9.49 19.15 14.89
N ALA A 864 -8.87 19.01 13.72
CA ALA A 864 -7.63 19.71 13.37
C ALA A 864 -7.93 21.05 12.68
N HIS A 865 -8.10 22.11 13.47
CA HIS A 865 -8.51 23.44 12.98
C HIS A 865 -7.51 24.14 12.06
N PHE A 866 -6.29 23.64 11.91
CA PHE A 866 -5.23 24.24 11.09
C PHE A 866 -4.65 23.19 10.12
N SER A 867 -4.30 23.63 8.91
CA SER A 867 -3.56 22.85 7.89
C SER A 867 -2.35 23.63 7.39
N VAL A 868 -1.33 22.96 6.85
CA VAL A 868 -0.23 23.60 6.12
C VAL A 868 -0.51 23.60 4.62
N GLU A 869 -0.60 24.78 4.03
CA GLU A 869 -0.88 24.96 2.60
C GLU A 869 0.41 25.19 1.81
N GLY A 870 0.89 24.13 1.17
CA GLY A 870 2.17 24.12 0.45
C GLY A 870 3.34 24.46 1.38
N MET A 871 4.32 25.24 0.91
CA MET A 871 5.52 25.59 1.68
C MET A 871 5.43 26.95 2.38
N LYS A 872 4.37 27.73 2.17
CA LYS A 872 4.34 29.18 2.46
C LYS A 872 3.14 29.65 3.28
N ALA A 873 2.15 28.80 3.46
CA ALA A 873 0.89 29.20 4.06
C ALA A 873 0.39 28.19 5.08
N PHE A 874 -0.54 28.65 5.91
CA PHE A 874 -1.43 27.80 6.68
C PHE A 874 -2.85 28.32 6.51
N ALA A 875 -3.80 27.41 6.56
CA ALA A 875 -5.22 27.73 6.52
C ALA A 875 -5.89 27.26 7.83
N PHE A 876 -7.08 27.77 8.13
CA PHE A 876 -7.79 27.44 9.37
C PHE A 876 -9.30 27.58 9.29
N GLU A 877 -9.98 26.75 10.09
CA GLU A 877 -11.42 26.74 10.36
C GLU A 877 -11.77 27.61 11.58
N ASP A 878 -12.78 28.48 11.46
CA ASP A 878 -13.28 29.41 12.49
C ASP A 878 -14.49 28.90 13.29
N LEU A 879 -15.14 27.84 12.81
CA LEU A 879 -16.28 27.20 13.43
C LEU A 879 -15.88 25.98 14.27
N PHE A 880 -16.40 25.89 15.50
CA PHE A 880 -16.22 24.72 16.38
C PHE A 880 -16.49 23.39 15.66
N GLN A 881 -15.58 22.43 15.81
CA GLN A 881 -15.55 21.14 15.10
C GLN A 881 -15.31 21.21 13.58
N GLY A 882 -14.92 22.37 13.05
CA GLY A 882 -14.41 22.50 11.68
C GLY A 882 -15.41 22.98 10.63
N GLY A 883 -16.54 23.57 11.01
CA GLY A 883 -17.42 24.26 10.05
C GLY A 883 -17.97 23.37 8.93
N ASP A 884 -17.62 23.71 7.70
CA ASP A 884 -17.85 22.93 6.46
C ASP A 884 -16.60 22.15 5.98
N HIS A 885 -15.49 22.22 6.71
CA HIS A 885 -14.29 21.39 6.59
C HIS A 885 -13.51 21.61 5.28
N ASP A 886 -13.33 22.86 4.85
CA ASP A 886 -12.49 23.24 3.70
C ASP A 886 -11.25 24.07 4.07
N HIS A 887 -11.13 24.47 5.35
CA HIS A 887 -10.07 25.31 5.94
C HIS A 887 -9.90 26.70 5.30
N ASP A 888 -10.80 27.15 4.41
CA ASP A 888 -10.64 28.34 3.57
C ASP A 888 -11.07 29.66 4.25
N ASP A 889 -11.78 29.54 5.38
CA ASP A 889 -12.15 30.57 6.36
C ASP A 889 -11.01 31.61 6.60
N GLY A 890 -9.78 31.14 6.79
CA GLY A 890 -8.61 32.00 7.01
C GLY A 890 -7.29 31.45 6.47
N LEU A 891 -6.83 31.98 5.32
CA LEU A 891 -5.55 31.62 4.72
C LEU A 891 -4.48 32.69 4.96
N PHE A 892 -3.47 32.39 5.77
CA PHE A 892 -2.28 33.23 5.98
C PHE A 892 -1.12 32.72 5.12
N SER A 893 -0.53 33.60 4.31
CA SER A 893 0.60 33.26 3.43
C SER A 893 1.77 34.21 3.64
N VAL A 894 2.97 33.64 3.77
CA VAL A 894 4.24 34.38 3.77
C VAL A 894 4.54 34.86 2.35
N THR A 895 4.95 36.13 2.23
CA THR A 895 5.28 36.77 0.95
C THR A 895 6.71 37.33 0.91
N GLY A 896 7.51 37.10 1.94
CA GLY A 896 8.93 37.50 2.00
C GLY A 896 9.45 37.65 3.43
N LEU A 897 10.75 37.42 3.62
CA LEU A 897 11.44 37.56 4.90
C LEU A 897 12.73 38.39 4.73
N THR A 898 12.81 39.52 5.44
CA THR A 898 13.91 40.50 5.32
C THR A 898 14.56 40.74 6.70
N PRO A 899 15.90 40.66 6.84
CA PRO A 899 16.55 40.98 8.10
C PRO A 899 16.53 42.48 8.39
N VAL A 900 16.46 42.82 9.68
CA VAL A 900 16.40 44.20 10.18
C VAL A 900 17.68 44.57 10.91
N GLY A 901 18.58 45.24 10.17
CA GLY A 901 19.64 46.12 10.69
C GLY A 901 20.70 45.49 11.59
#